data_AF-A0A367I5B0-F1
#
_entry.id   AF-A0A367I5B0-F1
#
_cell.length_a   1.000
_cell.length_b   1.000
_cell.length_c   1.000
_cell.angle_alpha   90.00
_cell.angle_beta   90.00
_cell.angle_gamma   90.00
#
_symmetry.space_group_name_H-M   'P 1'
#
loop_
_entity.id
_entity.type
_entity.pdbx_description
1 polymer ?
#
loop_
_entity_poly.entity_id
_entity_poly.type
_entity_poly.pdbx_seq_one_letter_code
_entity_poly.pdbx_strand_id
1 'polypeptide(L)'
;MVSEGSELEAIPSFISTPTKIRSRYRRRLLNRLSEGGATVTTLARDIGLQIPHASAELRKLRNEGLVSSDLVAGSRGAYLHLTELGWNRIRSDERSRALEALPLPSLPGKFCVLDKDGSNILMGLSSIPKSPMILIPDRPPNSENNIDDSIGNEGVRWNWAVFKEKDPRWFDLQSLKVTQAPPISTDLGIIDTYSGQSSVIGIIRANLINEMSQLAMTFGTWYDMPKSRQNPPLNENTFHRGDWILGECHKLSQEIRPKVPIVAILPDSLSRTMLIRTTRINSLVIANLAGLDIISDSYPLSSLDIWIHKAHPRLPDNELKRRVQSLKDRIMSTRKVRTDDSTWRKFRRDWGAKSFTIDESNIRNLDTRNLGDSAVESLMSWVISDENRPSLILEISENISQSIKSSIIIHPKLRIMIKEKICPTTKSSNLLYNDILRPLPWLRLKTSNDEIISLKLIDSLPRIVVNDDIPSSLEINPWKLIGLNKSHNFESEELEPGYLSMVNSAISQFPNGNEEWANQMEARYPLAAWIASPKATRWPRWQRLKDRLSIEWLVLFDIDHIPLNRLAELADQANEEILDYFAEKLGQKIREDSQTAIRTRPAVDFIEASSGTSWIAAQFLSNAAWIPDNLHNDLIKWSLEAWISSPPKKSLPALQGVYWLFSSGRNSNEDFSRALEKILFKAQSLSKNHDLKIWESLVNYSIDGRELSKEELNHITERLPYDWWAPISSEILLKMLSNDESNDWLFSSSFPWPALVLRPIGESSNTPGLENLSHPGFNPEIYPLLVRRLRGRRVRETLPSSADPLLDLLDAIESSINSSPPLPGRTHSLSGWLAQPIEKWPNFSSQIIFQGDPMIGERLLSRKTGFHENINSINL
;
A
#
# COMPACT_ATOMS: atom_id res chain seq x y z
N MET A 1 -82.69 2.06 -13.67
CA MET A 1 -83.61 2.02 -14.83
C MET A 1 -82.86 2.57 -16.03
N VAL A 2 -83.14 1.96 -17.18
CA VAL A 2 -82.35 1.87 -18.43
C VAL A 2 -82.53 3.09 -19.34
N SER A 3 -81.48 3.42 -20.11
CA SER A 3 -81.51 3.97 -21.49
C SER A 3 -80.03 4.11 -21.93
N GLU A 4 -79.50 3.21 -22.77
CA GLU A 4 -79.37 3.39 -24.24
C GLU A 4 -78.70 4.73 -24.57
N GLY A 5 -77.54 4.84 -25.21
CA GLY A 5 -76.92 4.00 -26.23
C GLY A 5 -76.33 4.98 -27.25
N SER A 6 -75.02 5.18 -27.24
CA SER A 6 -74.32 5.90 -28.31
C SER A 6 -73.16 5.04 -28.76
N GLU A 7 -73.36 4.42 -29.93
CA GLU A 7 -72.39 3.66 -30.69
C GLU A 7 -71.10 4.49 -30.86
N LEU A 8 -70.07 4.14 -30.10
CA LEU A 8 -68.70 4.48 -30.46
C LEU A 8 -68.24 3.40 -31.43
N GLU A 9 -68.07 3.81 -32.68
CA GLU A 9 -67.48 3.04 -33.76
C GLU A 9 -66.31 2.20 -33.24
N ALA A 10 -66.39 0.90 -33.52
CA ALA A 10 -65.36 -0.06 -33.18
C ALA A 10 -64.01 0.43 -33.71
N ILE A 11 -63.11 0.79 -32.78
CA ILE A 11 -61.69 0.97 -33.06
C ILE A 11 -61.21 -0.35 -33.66
N PRO A 12 -60.69 -0.39 -34.89
CA PRO A 12 -60.34 -1.65 -35.52
C PRO A 12 -59.29 -2.36 -34.68
N SER A 13 -59.65 -3.57 -34.28
CA SER A 13 -58.82 -4.55 -33.62
C SER A 13 -57.44 -4.63 -34.25
N PHE A 14 -56.42 -4.47 -33.40
CA PHE A 14 -55.03 -4.87 -33.56
C PHE A 14 -54.65 -5.43 -34.94
N ILE A 15 -53.90 -4.64 -35.70
CA ILE A 15 -53.16 -5.11 -36.87
C ILE A 15 -52.21 -6.22 -36.38
N SER A 16 -52.52 -7.49 -36.71
CA SER A 16 -51.74 -8.67 -36.31
C SER A 16 -50.37 -8.75 -36.99
N THR A 17 -50.17 -7.99 -38.08
CA THR A 17 -48.90 -7.92 -38.82
C THR A 17 -48.21 -6.57 -38.64
N PRO A 18 -46.94 -6.51 -38.19
CA PRO A 18 -46.24 -5.24 -38.02
C PRO A 18 -46.10 -4.51 -39.36
N THR A 19 -46.43 -3.22 -39.40
CA THR A 19 -46.43 -2.39 -40.62
C THR A 19 -45.22 -1.45 -40.68
N LYS A 20 -44.46 -1.51 -41.78
CA LYS A 20 -43.34 -0.60 -42.07
C LYS A 20 -43.81 0.81 -42.44
N ILE A 21 -43.13 1.85 -41.97
CA ILE A 21 -43.27 3.24 -42.43
C ILE A 21 -42.38 3.41 -43.66
N ARG A 22 -43.00 3.58 -44.83
CA ARG A 22 -42.27 3.74 -46.12
C ARG A 22 -41.64 5.12 -46.30
N SER A 23 -42.26 6.17 -45.75
CA SER A 23 -41.74 7.55 -45.87
C SER A 23 -40.62 7.82 -44.85
N ARG A 24 -39.42 8.09 -45.36
CA ARG A 24 -38.23 8.41 -44.55
C ARG A 24 -38.44 9.65 -43.70
N TYR A 25 -38.92 10.75 -44.29
CA TYR A 25 -39.15 12.01 -43.59
C TYR A 25 -40.19 11.89 -42.48
N ARG A 26 -41.25 11.13 -42.74
CA ARG A 26 -42.29 10.85 -41.75
C ARG A 26 -41.74 10.09 -40.55
N ARG A 27 -40.93 9.06 -40.79
CA ARG A 27 -40.25 8.30 -39.73
C ARG A 27 -39.28 9.18 -38.94
N ARG A 28 -38.48 10.03 -39.61
CA ARG A 28 -37.59 11.00 -38.93
C ARG A 28 -38.34 11.92 -37.99
N LEU A 29 -39.49 12.47 -38.42
CA LEU A 29 -40.34 13.32 -37.59
C LEU A 29 -40.84 12.57 -36.35
N LEU A 30 -41.34 11.35 -36.53
CA LEU A 30 -41.83 10.53 -35.43
C LEU A 30 -40.70 10.10 -34.47
N ASN A 31 -39.54 9.71 -34.98
CA ASN A 31 -38.38 9.35 -34.16
C ASN A 31 -37.86 10.56 -33.37
N ARG A 32 -37.77 11.75 -33.98
CA ARG A 32 -37.34 12.96 -33.28
C ARG A 32 -38.32 13.38 -32.18
N LEU A 33 -39.63 13.24 -32.43
CA LEU A 33 -40.67 13.50 -31.43
C LEU A 33 -40.69 12.46 -30.31
N SER A 34 -40.14 11.25 -30.54
CA SER A 34 -39.98 10.24 -29.49
C SER A 34 -38.91 10.58 -28.45
N GLU A 35 -38.05 11.55 -28.75
CA GLU A 35 -37.02 12.07 -27.84
C GLU A 35 -37.53 13.23 -26.98
N GLY A 36 -38.70 13.77 -27.31
CA GLY A 36 -39.31 14.90 -26.61
C GLY A 36 -40.06 15.83 -27.55
N GLY A 37 -40.97 16.60 -26.98
CA GLY A 37 -41.77 17.54 -27.75
C GLY A 37 -40.92 18.67 -28.34
N ALA A 38 -41.31 19.13 -29.52
CA ALA A 38 -40.59 20.17 -30.24
C ALA A 38 -41.52 21.03 -31.12
N THR A 39 -41.06 22.23 -31.44
CA THR A 39 -41.75 23.12 -32.39
C THR A 39 -41.52 22.70 -33.84
N VAL A 40 -42.38 23.14 -34.76
CA VAL A 40 -42.21 22.86 -36.20
C VAL A 40 -40.86 23.35 -36.73
N THR A 41 -40.39 24.52 -36.28
CA THR A 41 -39.11 25.10 -36.72
C THR A 41 -37.91 24.28 -36.25
N THR A 42 -37.93 23.81 -35.00
CA THR A 42 -36.89 22.91 -34.48
C THR A 42 -36.91 21.57 -35.20
N LEU A 43 -38.08 20.97 -35.42
CA LEU A 43 -38.20 19.69 -36.15
C LEU A 43 -37.73 19.79 -37.60
N ALA A 44 -38.08 20.87 -38.29
CA ALA A 44 -37.64 21.10 -39.67
C ALA A 44 -36.12 21.20 -39.76
N ARG A 45 -35.49 21.91 -38.82
CA ARG A 45 -34.03 22.06 -38.74
C ARG A 45 -33.35 20.72 -38.44
N ASP A 46 -33.81 20.00 -37.42
CA ASP A 46 -33.19 18.75 -36.97
C ASP A 46 -33.25 17.66 -38.06
N ILE A 47 -34.25 17.71 -38.94
CA ILE A 47 -34.49 16.69 -39.98
C ILE A 47 -33.90 17.10 -41.34
N GLY A 48 -33.49 18.36 -41.50
CA GLY A 48 -33.01 18.92 -42.75
C GLY A 48 -34.12 19.12 -43.79
N LEU A 49 -35.34 19.43 -43.35
CA LEU A 49 -36.50 19.73 -44.22
C LEU A 49 -36.76 21.24 -44.25
N GLN A 50 -37.16 21.76 -45.40
CA GLN A 50 -37.71 23.11 -45.44
C GLN A 50 -39.00 23.18 -44.62
N ILE A 51 -39.17 24.29 -43.89
CA ILE A 51 -40.27 24.50 -42.95
C ILE A 51 -41.66 24.22 -43.57
N PRO A 52 -41.99 24.63 -44.82
CA PRO A 52 -43.29 24.35 -45.42
C PRO A 52 -43.57 22.85 -45.58
N HIS A 53 -42.56 22.05 -45.97
CA HIS A 53 -42.70 20.60 -46.13
C HIS A 53 -42.84 19.88 -44.79
N ALA A 54 -42.04 20.27 -43.79
CA ALA A 54 -42.17 19.74 -42.44
C ALA A 54 -43.55 20.05 -41.83
N SER A 55 -44.04 21.28 -42.04
CA SER A 55 -45.37 21.70 -41.59
C SER A 55 -46.49 20.90 -42.25
N ALA A 56 -46.42 20.66 -43.56
CA ALA A 56 -47.41 19.86 -44.28
C ALA A 56 -47.46 18.40 -43.81
N GLU A 57 -46.31 17.76 -43.61
CA GLU A 57 -46.26 16.38 -43.09
C GLU A 57 -46.72 16.30 -41.63
N LEU A 58 -46.38 17.27 -40.78
CA LEU A 58 -46.88 17.31 -39.40
C LEU A 58 -48.39 17.54 -39.33
N ARG A 59 -48.96 18.28 -40.29
CA ARG A 59 -50.42 18.42 -40.43
C ARG A 59 -51.07 17.08 -40.78
N LYS A 60 -50.49 16.30 -41.70
CA LYS A 60 -50.97 14.94 -42.02
C LYS A 60 -50.88 14.03 -40.80
N LEU A 61 -49.74 14.01 -40.11
CA LEU A 61 -49.55 13.21 -38.89
C LEU A 61 -50.57 13.56 -37.79
N ARG A 62 -50.95 14.82 -37.67
CA ARG A 62 -51.99 15.28 -36.75
C ARG A 62 -53.39 14.83 -37.16
N ASN A 63 -53.72 14.95 -38.45
CA ASN A 63 -54.99 14.48 -38.98
C ASN A 63 -55.15 12.96 -38.80
N GLU A 64 -54.05 12.22 -38.85
CA GLU A 64 -54.00 10.78 -38.58
C GLU A 64 -53.95 10.44 -37.07
N GLY A 65 -54.03 11.45 -36.19
CA GLY A 65 -54.05 11.27 -34.74
C GLY A 65 -52.73 10.80 -34.13
N LEU A 66 -51.61 10.82 -34.87
CA LEU A 66 -50.30 10.34 -34.41
C LEU A 66 -49.52 11.39 -33.61
N VAL A 67 -49.83 12.67 -33.83
CA VAL A 67 -49.15 13.82 -33.21
C VAL A 67 -50.19 14.80 -32.70
N SER A 68 -50.03 15.28 -31.47
CA SER A 68 -50.86 16.34 -30.87
C SER A 68 -50.07 17.64 -30.72
N SER A 69 -50.78 18.76 -30.61
CA SER A 69 -50.19 20.08 -30.32
C SER A 69 -50.77 20.65 -29.03
N ASP A 70 -49.92 21.30 -28.23
CA ASP A 70 -50.33 21.93 -26.96
C ASP A 70 -51.22 23.17 -27.18
N LEU A 71 -51.23 23.72 -28.39
CA LEU A 71 -52.01 24.89 -28.79
C LEU A 71 -52.92 24.56 -29.99
N VAL A 72 -53.93 25.42 -30.20
CA VAL A 72 -54.92 25.29 -31.28
C VAL A 72 -54.24 25.31 -32.66
N ALA A 73 -54.78 24.54 -33.61
CA ALA A 73 -54.23 24.41 -34.95
C ALA A 73 -54.04 25.78 -35.64
N GLY A 74 -52.79 26.08 -36.05
CA GLY A 74 -52.42 27.33 -36.72
C GLY A 74 -51.64 28.34 -35.86
N SER A 75 -51.56 28.15 -34.54
CA SER A 75 -50.75 28.99 -33.65
C SER A 75 -49.25 28.78 -33.87
N ARG A 76 -48.49 29.88 -34.02
CA ARG A 76 -47.02 29.83 -34.12
C ARG A 76 -46.40 29.43 -32.78
N GLY A 77 -45.37 28.58 -32.80
CA GLY A 77 -44.60 28.19 -31.62
C GLY A 77 -45.18 27.04 -30.78
N ALA A 78 -46.23 26.35 -31.24
CA ALA A 78 -46.78 25.20 -30.53
C ALA A 78 -45.78 24.03 -30.45
N TYR A 79 -45.62 23.46 -29.25
CA TYR A 79 -44.94 22.20 -29.04
C TYR A 79 -45.81 21.04 -29.53
N LEU A 80 -45.17 20.11 -30.23
CA LEU A 80 -45.79 18.91 -30.77
C LEU A 80 -45.29 17.70 -30.00
N HIS A 81 -46.18 16.76 -29.69
CA HIS A 81 -45.87 15.52 -28.97
C HIS A 81 -46.46 14.31 -29.69
N LEU A 82 -45.90 13.12 -29.44
CA LEU A 82 -46.49 11.87 -29.91
C LEU A 82 -47.71 11.49 -29.08
N THR A 83 -48.77 11.07 -29.74
CA THR A 83 -49.90 10.40 -29.10
C THR A 83 -49.59 8.92 -28.87
N GLU A 84 -50.45 8.21 -28.14
CA GLU A 84 -50.34 6.76 -27.97
C GLU A 84 -50.37 6.01 -29.33
N LEU A 85 -51.22 6.46 -30.26
CA LEU A 85 -51.26 5.95 -31.62
C LEU A 85 -49.93 6.20 -32.36
N GLY A 86 -49.33 7.37 -32.17
CA GLY A 86 -47.98 7.70 -32.67
C GLY A 86 -46.91 6.74 -32.16
N TRP A 87 -46.89 6.47 -30.85
CA TRP A 87 -45.98 5.50 -30.24
C TRP A 87 -46.19 4.08 -30.77
N ASN A 88 -47.44 3.64 -30.89
CA ASN A 88 -47.77 2.33 -31.44
C ASN A 88 -47.36 2.20 -32.91
N ARG A 89 -47.49 3.28 -33.70
CA ARG A 89 -47.04 3.31 -35.09
C ARG A 89 -45.53 3.14 -35.22
N ILE A 90 -44.74 3.78 -34.34
CA ILE A 90 -43.28 3.63 -34.31
C ILE A 90 -42.90 2.21 -33.90
N ARG A 91 -43.49 1.68 -32.81
CA ARG A 91 -43.24 0.30 -32.36
C ARG A 91 -43.57 -0.74 -33.43
N SER A 92 -44.64 -0.52 -34.19
CA SER A 92 -45.02 -1.36 -35.33
C SER A 92 -43.97 -1.32 -36.45
N ASP A 93 -43.38 -0.16 -36.76
CA ASP A 93 -42.29 -0.05 -37.75
C ASP A 93 -41.02 -0.77 -37.27
N GLU A 94 -40.65 -0.61 -36.00
CA GLU A 94 -39.49 -1.27 -35.42
C GLU A 94 -39.62 -2.81 -35.44
N ARG A 95 -40.80 -3.34 -35.07
CA ARG A 95 -41.09 -4.79 -35.17
C ARG A 95 -41.04 -5.28 -36.60
N SER A 96 -41.55 -4.50 -37.56
CA SER A 96 -41.50 -4.87 -38.98
C SER A 96 -40.07 -4.99 -39.49
N ARG A 97 -39.14 -4.18 -38.96
CA ARG A 97 -37.72 -4.22 -39.31
C ARG A 97 -36.97 -5.32 -38.59
N ALA A 98 -37.37 -5.67 -37.37
CA ALA A 98 -36.79 -6.80 -36.65
C ALA A 98 -37.00 -8.15 -37.38
N LEU A 99 -38.10 -8.29 -38.14
CA LEU A 99 -38.31 -9.45 -39.01
C LEU A 99 -37.25 -9.59 -40.12
N GLU A 100 -36.58 -8.50 -40.52
CA GLU A 100 -35.50 -8.53 -41.51
C GLU A 100 -34.19 -9.14 -40.94
N ALA A 101 -34.12 -9.39 -39.63
CA ALA A 101 -32.97 -10.01 -38.96
C ALA A 101 -33.05 -11.54 -38.85
N LEU A 102 -33.99 -12.18 -39.55
CA LEU A 102 -34.04 -13.64 -39.65
C LEU A 102 -33.00 -14.15 -40.67
N PRO A 103 -32.34 -15.29 -40.40
CA PRO A 103 -32.45 -16.14 -39.21
C PRO A 103 -31.73 -15.58 -37.98
N LEU A 104 -32.25 -15.85 -36.78
CA LEU A 104 -31.61 -15.48 -35.53
C LEU A 104 -30.35 -16.34 -35.29
N PRO A 105 -29.31 -15.78 -34.64
CA PRO A 105 -28.06 -16.50 -34.37
C PRO A 105 -28.28 -17.60 -33.34
N SER A 106 -27.62 -18.75 -33.54
CA SER A 106 -27.65 -19.87 -32.59
C SER A 106 -26.93 -19.57 -31.28
N LEU A 107 -25.90 -18.71 -31.33
CA LEU A 107 -25.13 -18.28 -30.16
C LEU A 107 -25.60 -16.90 -29.69
N PRO A 108 -25.76 -16.69 -28.36
CA PRO A 108 -26.04 -15.37 -27.79
C PRO A 108 -24.82 -14.44 -27.91
N GLY A 109 -25.03 -13.12 -27.85
CA GLY A 109 -23.96 -12.12 -27.83
C GLY A 109 -23.67 -11.43 -29.15
N LYS A 110 -24.47 -11.72 -30.20
CA LYS A 110 -24.41 -11.05 -31.50
C LYS A 110 -25.33 -9.84 -31.59
N PHE A 111 -24.99 -8.96 -32.52
CA PHE A 111 -25.69 -7.69 -32.79
C PHE A 111 -26.00 -7.56 -34.28
N CYS A 112 -27.06 -6.83 -34.64
CA CYS A 112 -27.35 -6.48 -36.02
C CYS A 112 -27.87 -5.05 -36.13
N VAL A 113 -27.64 -4.41 -37.27
CA VAL A 113 -28.25 -3.10 -37.59
C VAL A 113 -29.56 -3.34 -38.32
N LEU A 114 -30.68 -2.90 -37.75
CA LEU A 114 -32.02 -3.03 -38.35
C LEU A 114 -32.37 -1.84 -39.25
N ASP A 115 -31.86 -0.66 -38.89
CA ASP A 115 -32.10 0.57 -39.63
C ASP A 115 -31.08 1.64 -39.26
N LYS A 116 -30.78 2.52 -40.21
CA LYS A 116 -29.91 3.68 -40.00
C LYS A 116 -30.57 4.93 -40.60
N ASP A 117 -30.56 6.02 -39.84
CA ASP A 117 -30.97 7.32 -40.33
C ASP A 117 -30.17 8.48 -39.72
N GLY A 118 -29.16 8.95 -40.46
CA GLY A 118 -28.18 9.90 -39.91
C GLY A 118 -27.38 9.23 -38.80
N SER A 119 -27.32 9.87 -37.63
CA SER A 119 -26.75 9.31 -36.42
C SER A 119 -27.67 8.32 -35.69
N ASN A 120 -28.98 8.33 -35.97
CA ASN A 120 -29.92 7.42 -35.33
C ASN A 120 -29.82 6.01 -35.91
N ILE A 121 -29.68 5.02 -35.03
CA ILE A 121 -29.56 3.61 -35.40
C ILE A 121 -30.57 2.79 -34.60
N LEU A 122 -31.26 1.88 -35.28
CA LEU A 122 -32.06 0.83 -34.66
C LEU A 122 -31.26 -0.46 -34.67
N MET A 123 -31.05 -1.07 -33.51
CA MET A 123 -30.24 -2.28 -33.36
C MET A 123 -31.07 -3.47 -32.89
N GLY A 124 -30.70 -4.64 -33.40
CA GLY A 124 -31.14 -5.94 -32.92
C GLY A 124 -30.06 -6.60 -32.06
N LEU A 125 -30.51 -7.27 -31.01
CA LEU A 125 -29.69 -7.87 -29.95
C LEU A 125 -30.13 -9.31 -29.72
N SER A 126 -29.17 -10.22 -29.58
CA SER A 126 -29.43 -11.60 -29.17
C SER A 126 -29.27 -11.83 -27.65
N SER A 127 -28.63 -10.89 -26.94
CA SER A 127 -28.43 -10.95 -25.48
C SER A 127 -28.46 -9.55 -24.84
N ILE A 128 -28.55 -9.50 -23.52
CA ILE A 128 -28.48 -8.23 -22.76
C ILE A 128 -27.09 -7.59 -22.98
N PRO A 129 -27.00 -6.31 -23.40
CA PRO A 129 -25.72 -5.64 -23.61
C PRO A 129 -24.99 -5.41 -22.28
N LYS A 130 -23.67 -5.65 -22.27
CA LYS A 130 -22.81 -5.48 -21.08
C LYS A 130 -22.30 -4.04 -20.88
N SER A 131 -22.46 -3.18 -21.88
CA SER A 131 -22.00 -1.79 -21.88
C SER A 131 -23.05 -0.89 -22.52
N PRO A 132 -23.14 0.39 -22.11
CA PRO A 132 -24.00 1.37 -22.75
C PRO A 132 -23.59 1.82 -24.15
N MET A 133 -22.40 1.41 -24.58
CA MET A 133 -21.84 1.72 -25.88
C MET A 133 -21.58 0.44 -26.64
N ILE A 134 -21.61 0.54 -27.96
CA ILE A 134 -21.39 -0.57 -28.87
C ILE A 134 -20.56 -0.13 -30.06
N LEU A 135 -19.83 -1.10 -30.63
CA LEU A 135 -19.07 -0.92 -31.86
C LEU A 135 -19.89 -1.47 -33.03
N ILE A 136 -19.99 -0.67 -34.09
CA ILE A 136 -20.69 -1.00 -35.32
C ILE A 136 -19.67 -1.02 -36.44
N PRO A 137 -19.49 -2.16 -37.13
CA PRO A 137 -18.55 -2.25 -38.23
C PRO A 137 -19.05 -1.43 -39.43
N ASP A 138 -18.13 -0.88 -40.22
CA ASP A 138 -18.45 -0.14 -41.43
C ASP A 138 -18.95 -1.04 -42.57
N ARG A 139 -18.50 -2.30 -42.61
CA ARG A 139 -18.90 -3.35 -43.55
C ARG A 139 -19.00 -4.71 -42.83
N PRO A 140 -19.76 -5.68 -43.35
CA PRO A 140 -19.91 -6.98 -42.69
C PRO A 140 -18.53 -7.65 -42.54
N PRO A 141 -18.18 -8.16 -41.34
CA PRO A 141 -16.90 -8.81 -41.12
C PRO A 141 -16.85 -10.12 -41.92
N ASN A 142 -15.81 -10.31 -42.75
CA ASN A 142 -15.61 -11.55 -43.51
C ASN A 142 -15.40 -12.73 -42.55
N SER A 143 -16.25 -13.76 -42.67
CA SER A 143 -16.21 -14.95 -41.81
C SER A 143 -15.07 -15.93 -42.11
N GLU A 144 -14.29 -15.74 -43.18
CA GLU A 144 -13.40 -16.80 -43.72
C GLU A 144 -11.88 -16.56 -43.67
N ASN A 145 -11.38 -15.42 -43.17
CA ASN A 145 -9.92 -15.25 -42.98
C ASN A 145 -9.57 -15.16 -41.49
N ASN A 146 -9.61 -16.30 -40.81
CA ASN A 146 -8.84 -16.52 -39.59
C ASN A 146 -7.42 -16.93 -40.03
N ILE A 147 -6.52 -15.97 -40.24
CA ILE A 147 -5.06 -16.09 -40.14
C ILE A 147 -4.51 -14.67 -40.40
N ASP A 148 -3.54 -14.29 -39.57
CA ASP A 148 -2.66 -13.11 -39.63
C ASP A 148 -3.05 -11.84 -38.85
N ASP A 149 -2.12 -11.52 -37.94
CA ASP A 149 -1.87 -10.23 -37.33
C ASP A 149 -1.86 -9.11 -38.39
N SER A 150 -3.01 -8.50 -38.64
CA SER A 150 -3.08 -7.31 -39.50
C SER A 150 -2.52 -6.11 -38.76
N ILE A 151 -1.30 -5.75 -39.13
CA ILE A 151 -0.66 -4.48 -38.83
C ILE A 151 -1.40 -3.40 -39.64
N GLY A 152 -2.17 -2.58 -38.92
CA GLY A 152 -2.92 -1.39 -39.33
C GLY A 152 -2.86 -0.95 -40.80
N ASN A 153 -3.92 -1.26 -41.57
CA ASN A 153 -4.66 -0.32 -42.43
C ASN A 153 -5.69 -1.00 -43.38
N GLU A 154 -5.76 -2.34 -43.44
CA GLU A 154 -6.69 -3.08 -44.33
C GLU A 154 -7.88 -3.77 -43.62
N GLY A 155 -8.12 -3.46 -42.33
CA GLY A 155 -9.20 -4.04 -41.53
C GLY A 155 -10.59 -3.37 -41.72
N VAL A 156 -11.64 -4.00 -41.19
CA VAL A 156 -12.98 -3.40 -41.00
C VAL A 156 -12.86 -2.24 -40.00
N ARG A 157 -13.40 -1.05 -40.34
CA ARG A 157 -13.40 0.09 -39.41
C ARG A 157 -14.61 0.00 -38.49
N TRP A 158 -14.41 0.31 -37.21
CA TRP A 158 -15.47 0.25 -36.22
C TRP A 158 -15.88 1.64 -35.75
N ASN A 159 -17.18 1.86 -35.65
CA ASN A 159 -17.77 3.14 -35.25
C ASN A 159 -18.49 2.98 -33.92
N TRP A 160 -18.31 3.93 -33.02
CA TRP A 160 -18.96 3.90 -31.71
C TRP A 160 -20.39 4.43 -31.78
N ALA A 161 -21.30 3.72 -31.12
CA ALA A 161 -22.67 4.17 -30.89
C ALA A 161 -23.05 4.07 -29.41
N VAL A 162 -23.87 5.00 -28.93
CA VAL A 162 -24.35 5.11 -27.54
C VAL A 162 -25.85 4.78 -27.50
N PHE A 163 -26.27 3.91 -26.59
CA PHE A 163 -27.70 3.60 -26.44
C PHE A 163 -28.51 4.78 -25.90
N LYS A 164 -29.69 5.01 -26.49
CA LYS A 164 -30.67 6.04 -26.09
C LYS A 164 -31.69 5.54 -25.08
N GLU A 165 -31.80 4.23 -24.94
CA GLU A 165 -32.73 3.57 -24.01
C GLU A 165 -31.92 2.87 -22.91
N LYS A 166 -32.52 2.70 -21.72
CA LYS A 166 -31.88 2.02 -20.60
C LYS A 166 -31.76 0.52 -20.85
N ASP A 167 -32.86 -0.11 -21.25
CA ASP A 167 -32.98 -1.54 -21.43
C ASP A 167 -33.51 -1.86 -22.84
N PRO A 168 -33.06 -2.95 -23.48
CA PRO A 168 -33.63 -3.41 -24.74
C PRO A 168 -35.08 -3.85 -24.57
N ARG A 169 -35.88 -3.66 -25.62
CA ARG A 169 -37.25 -4.16 -25.70
C ARG A 169 -37.24 -5.53 -26.37
N TRP A 170 -37.61 -6.57 -25.63
CA TRP A 170 -37.54 -7.96 -26.08
C TRP A 170 -38.85 -8.39 -26.75
N PHE A 171 -38.74 -9.04 -27.90
CA PHE A 171 -39.85 -9.51 -28.71
C PHE A 171 -39.60 -10.94 -29.17
N ASP A 172 -40.60 -11.79 -29.04
CA ASP A 172 -40.62 -13.08 -29.71
C ASP A 172 -41.13 -12.90 -31.15
N LEU A 173 -40.31 -13.26 -32.13
CA LEU A 173 -40.63 -13.14 -33.56
C LEU A 173 -41.71 -14.13 -34.02
N GLN A 174 -41.95 -15.21 -33.27
CA GLN A 174 -43.02 -16.17 -33.57
C GLN A 174 -44.38 -15.69 -33.05
N SER A 175 -44.46 -15.30 -31.77
CA SER A 175 -45.71 -14.83 -31.17
C SER A 175 -46.00 -13.34 -31.41
N LEU A 176 -45.01 -12.57 -31.88
CA LEU A 176 -45.05 -11.10 -32.06
C LEU A 176 -45.41 -10.33 -30.78
N LYS A 177 -45.26 -10.96 -29.61
CA LYS A 177 -45.52 -10.37 -28.29
C LYS A 177 -44.23 -9.91 -27.63
N VAL A 178 -44.37 -8.94 -26.73
CA VAL A 178 -43.29 -8.50 -25.85
C VAL A 178 -43.02 -9.62 -24.85
N THR A 179 -41.76 -10.02 -24.71
CA THR A 179 -41.32 -11.07 -23.78
C THR A 179 -40.25 -10.54 -22.83
N GLN A 180 -39.79 -11.37 -21.91
CA GLN A 180 -38.61 -11.07 -21.11
C GLN A 180 -37.33 -11.44 -21.89
N ALA A 181 -36.20 -10.92 -21.43
CA ALA A 181 -34.90 -11.26 -21.98
C ALA A 181 -34.64 -12.77 -21.91
N PRO A 182 -33.92 -13.36 -22.88
CA PRO A 182 -33.49 -14.74 -22.77
C PRO A 182 -32.60 -14.93 -21.51
N PRO A 183 -32.70 -16.06 -20.80
CA PRO A 183 -31.93 -16.31 -19.59
C PRO A 183 -30.41 -16.25 -19.87
N ILE A 184 -29.66 -15.68 -18.92
CA ILE A 184 -28.22 -15.38 -19.03
C ILE A 184 -27.36 -16.66 -18.87
N SER A 185 -27.93 -17.74 -18.34
CA SER A 185 -27.24 -19.00 -18.03
C SER A 185 -27.16 -19.92 -19.25
N THR A 186 -26.02 -19.88 -19.94
CA THR A 186 -25.59 -20.98 -20.80
C THR A 186 -24.40 -21.67 -20.13
N ASP A 187 -24.67 -22.74 -19.38
CA ASP A 187 -23.66 -23.74 -19.09
C ASP A 187 -23.30 -24.40 -20.42
N LEU A 188 -22.11 -24.07 -20.95
CA LEU A 188 -21.61 -24.59 -22.23
C LEU A 188 -21.39 -26.13 -22.20
N GLY A 189 -21.64 -26.79 -21.07
CA GLY A 189 -21.52 -28.24 -20.88
C GLY A 189 -22.81 -29.04 -21.10
N ILE A 190 -23.97 -28.40 -21.30
CA ILE A 190 -25.26 -29.09 -21.46
C ILE A 190 -25.64 -29.15 -22.95
N ILE A 191 -25.90 -30.35 -23.48
CA ILE A 191 -26.24 -30.58 -24.91
C ILE A 191 -27.58 -29.91 -25.28
N ASP A 192 -28.52 -29.78 -24.34
CA ASP A 192 -29.81 -29.09 -24.53
C ASP A 192 -29.69 -27.56 -24.76
N THR A 193 -28.50 -26.99 -24.56
CA THR A 193 -28.23 -25.58 -24.87
C THR A 193 -28.14 -25.31 -26.38
N TYR A 194 -27.97 -26.36 -27.18
CA TYR A 194 -27.87 -26.30 -28.65
C TYR A 194 -29.19 -26.63 -29.37
N SER A 195 -30.22 -27.09 -28.66
CA SER A 195 -31.45 -27.64 -29.26
C SER A 195 -32.61 -26.64 -29.41
N GLY A 196 -32.53 -25.45 -28.80
CA GLY A 196 -33.55 -24.40 -28.94
C GLY A 196 -33.10 -23.22 -29.80
N GLN A 197 -33.66 -23.06 -31.01
CA GLN A 197 -33.57 -21.79 -31.73
C GLN A 197 -34.29 -20.72 -30.90
N SER A 198 -33.56 -19.77 -30.33
CA SER A 198 -34.18 -18.62 -29.67
C SER A 198 -34.96 -17.83 -30.72
N SER A 199 -36.27 -17.67 -30.53
CA SER A 199 -37.12 -16.84 -31.39
C SER A 199 -37.16 -15.38 -30.94
N VAL A 200 -36.39 -15.04 -29.90
CA VAL A 200 -36.47 -13.77 -29.17
C VAL A 200 -35.36 -12.82 -29.61
N ILE A 201 -35.73 -11.60 -30.00
CA ILE A 201 -34.83 -10.50 -30.36
C ILE A 201 -35.03 -9.29 -29.45
N GLY A 202 -33.94 -8.68 -29.00
CA GLY A 202 -33.95 -7.40 -28.31
C GLY A 202 -33.81 -6.26 -29.30
N ILE A 203 -34.66 -5.24 -29.21
CA ILE A 203 -34.57 -4.02 -30.03
C ILE A 203 -34.15 -2.86 -29.14
N ILE A 204 -33.14 -2.10 -29.57
CA ILE A 204 -32.69 -0.89 -28.88
C ILE A 204 -32.33 0.22 -29.87
N ARG A 205 -32.57 1.47 -29.47
CA ARG A 205 -32.14 2.65 -30.23
C ARG A 205 -30.77 3.12 -29.76
N ALA A 206 -29.92 3.49 -30.71
CA ALA A 206 -28.57 4.01 -30.47
C ALA A 206 -28.31 5.28 -31.30
N ASN A 207 -27.35 6.09 -30.86
CA ASN A 207 -26.80 7.20 -31.64
C ASN A 207 -25.34 6.95 -31.99
N LEU A 208 -25.00 7.09 -33.26
CA LEU A 208 -23.62 7.11 -33.74
C LEU A 208 -22.92 8.38 -33.22
N ILE A 209 -21.72 8.25 -32.66
CA ILE A 209 -20.97 9.41 -32.13
C ILE A 209 -20.45 10.28 -33.28
N ASN A 210 -19.90 9.65 -34.32
CA ASN A 210 -19.41 10.36 -35.50
C ASN A 210 -20.40 10.21 -36.65
N GLU A 211 -21.22 11.25 -36.89
CA GLU A 211 -22.26 11.24 -37.93
C GLU A 211 -21.69 11.08 -39.34
N MET A 212 -20.43 11.50 -39.56
CA MET A 212 -19.74 11.43 -40.85
C MET A 212 -19.32 10.02 -41.24
N SER A 213 -19.44 9.04 -40.33
CA SER A 213 -19.09 7.66 -40.64
C SER A 213 -20.11 7.01 -41.58
N GLN A 214 -19.63 6.63 -42.78
CA GLN A 214 -20.39 5.85 -43.73
C GLN A 214 -20.44 4.40 -43.21
N LEU A 215 -21.66 3.90 -43.00
CA LEU A 215 -21.91 2.49 -42.65
C LEU A 215 -22.48 1.83 -43.90
N ALA A 216 -21.72 0.93 -44.51
CA ALA A 216 -22.10 0.09 -45.64
C ALA A 216 -22.54 -1.31 -45.16
N MET A 217 -23.12 -1.39 -43.97
CA MET A 217 -23.69 -2.62 -43.41
C MET A 217 -25.02 -2.96 -44.07
N THR A 218 -25.21 -4.23 -44.42
CA THR A 218 -26.50 -4.76 -44.84
C THR A 218 -27.42 -4.91 -43.63
N PHE A 219 -28.62 -4.31 -43.69
CA PHE A 219 -29.57 -4.39 -42.59
C PHE A 219 -29.98 -5.84 -42.31
N GLY A 220 -30.15 -6.19 -41.03
CA GLY A 220 -30.48 -7.54 -40.58
C GLY A 220 -29.31 -8.51 -40.50
N THR A 221 -28.10 -8.13 -40.94
CA THR A 221 -26.92 -9.01 -40.80
C THR A 221 -26.34 -8.98 -39.39
N TRP A 222 -26.14 -10.17 -38.84
CA TRP A 222 -25.58 -10.39 -37.50
C TRP A 222 -24.05 -10.36 -37.52
N TYR A 223 -23.46 -9.68 -36.56
CA TYR A 223 -22.01 -9.59 -36.39
C TYR A 223 -21.59 -9.77 -34.93
N ASP A 224 -20.34 -10.15 -34.74
CA ASP A 224 -19.67 -10.31 -33.44
C ASP A 224 -18.85 -9.06 -33.11
N MET A 225 -18.68 -8.75 -31.82
CA MET A 225 -17.81 -7.65 -31.39
C MET A 225 -16.33 -7.92 -31.74
N PRO A 226 -15.51 -6.89 -31.99
CA PRO A 226 -14.12 -7.10 -32.35
C PRO A 226 -13.34 -7.74 -31.19
N LYS A 227 -12.41 -8.63 -31.53
CA LYS A 227 -11.53 -9.31 -30.58
C LYS A 227 -10.46 -8.37 -30.01
N SER A 228 -10.05 -7.37 -30.77
CA SER A 228 -9.03 -6.39 -30.39
C SER A 228 -9.63 -5.02 -30.02
N ARG A 229 -8.88 -4.25 -29.23
CA ARG A 229 -9.21 -2.87 -28.86
C ARG A 229 -9.33 -2.00 -30.11
N GLN A 230 -10.32 -1.11 -30.13
CA GLN A 230 -10.58 -0.19 -31.23
C GLN A 230 -10.15 1.23 -30.86
N ASN A 231 -9.99 2.08 -31.89
CA ASN A 231 -9.72 3.51 -31.70
C ASN A 231 -10.78 4.12 -30.77
N PRO A 232 -10.39 4.99 -29.85
CA PRO A 232 -11.33 5.54 -28.88
C PRO A 232 -12.40 6.43 -29.51
N PRO A 233 -13.55 6.62 -28.82
CA PRO A 233 -14.64 7.45 -29.33
C PRO A 233 -14.34 8.95 -29.36
N LEU A 234 -13.36 9.40 -28.58
CA LEU A 234 -12.95 10.80 -28.49
C LEU A 234 -11.54 10.98 -29.05
N ASN A 235 -11.18 12.24 -29.32
CA ASN A 235 -9.83 12.59 -29.77
C ASN A 235 -8.76 12.07 -28.78
N GLU A 236 -7.86 11.22 -29.28
CA GLU A 236 -6.82 10.57 -28.49
C GLU A 236 -5.92 11.56 -27.75
N ASN A 237 -5.45 12.60 -28.43
CA ASN A 237 -4.50 13.56 -27.87
C ASN A 237 -5.11 14.36 -26.73
N THR A 238 -6.41 14.67 -26.82
CA THR A 238 -7.11 15.49 -25.83
C THR A 238 -7.66 14.67 -24.66
N PHE A 239 -8.19 13.47 -24.92
CA PHE A 239 -8.99 12.70 -23.94
C PHE A 239 -8.42 11.34 -23.58
N HIS A 240 -7.27 10.90 -24.11
CA HIS A 240 -6.69 9.59 -23.80
C HIS A 240 -5.19 9.63 -23.46
N ARG A 241 -4.57 10.81 -23.47
CA ARG A 241 -3.11 10.99 -23.26
C ARG A 241 -2.76 11.84 -22.02
N GLY A 242 -3.72 12.15 -21.15
CA GLY A 242 -3.48 12.90 -19.92
C GLY A 242 -2.88 12.06 -18.77
N ASP A 243 -2.44 12.76 -17.73
CA ASP A 243 -1.69 12.18 -16.59
C ASP A 243 -2.58 11.59 -15.50
N TRP A 244 -3.90 11.65 -15.68
CA TRP A 244 -4.90 11.17 -14.72
C TRP A 244 -6.05 10.49 -15.46
N ILE A 245 -6.75 9.58 -14.77
CA ILE A 245 -7.86 8.79 -15.32
C ILE A 245 -9.18 9.35 -14.80
N LEU A 246 -10.10 9.65 -15.71
CA LEU A 246 -11.48 10.02 -15.38
C LEU A 246 -12.39 8.79 -15.29
N GLY A 247 -12.20 7.82 -16.19
CA GLY A 247 -13.05 6.63 -16.25
C GLY A 247 -12.93 5.84 -17.56
N GLU A 248 -13.83 4.88 -17.77
CA GLU A 248 -13.93 4.05 -18.97
C GLU A 248 -15.26 4.24 -19.68
N CYS A 249 -15.28 4.28 -21.00
CA CYS A 249 -16.53 4.23 -21.77
C CYS A 249 -16.93 2.79 -22.13
N HIS A 250 -15.96 1.96 -22.51
CA HIS A 250 -16.15 0.58 -22.94
C HIS A 250 -14.85 -0.23 -22.76
N LYS A 251 -14.95 -1.54 -22.47
CA LYS A 251 -13.77 -2.43 -22.26
C LYS A 251 -12.83 -2.50 -23.47
N LEU A 252 -13.39 -2.39 -24.67
CA LEU A 252 -12.67 -2.36 -25.95
C LEU A 252 -12.17 -0.98 -26.37
N SER A 253 -12.23 0.01 -25.47
CA SER A 253 -11.69 1.36 -25.68
C SER A 253 -10.56 1.64 -24.69
N GLN A 254 -9.76 2.67 -24.96
CA GLN A 254 -8.79 3.18 -24.00
C GLN A 254 -9.52 3.97 -22.89
N GLU A 255 -8.95 3.95 -21.68
CA GLU A 255 -9.40 4.78 -20.56
C GLU A 255 -9.41 6.27 -20.94
N ILE A 256 -10.38 7.02 -20.43
CA ILE A 256 -10.49 8.47 -20.64
C ILE A 256 -9.52 9.17 -19.69
N ARG A 257 -8.50 9.81 -20.28
CA ARG A 257 -7.43 10.58 -19.64
C ARG A 257 -7.36 11.99 -20.22
N PRO A 258 -8.13 12.95 -19.68
CA PRO A 258 -8.21 14.31 -20.21
C PRO A 258 -6.93 15.11 -19.96
N LYS A 259 -6.42 15.79 -20.99
CA LYS A 259 -5.41 16.86 -20.87
C LYS A 259 -6.01 18.24 -20.61
N VAL A 260 -7.32 18.36 -20.84
CA VAL A 260 -8.08 19.60 -20.74
C VAL A 260 -8.94 19.60 -19.47
N PRO A 261 -9.23 20.77 -18.88
CA PRO A 261 -10.08 20.86 -17.71
C PRO A 261 -11.52 20.42 -18.03
N ILE A 262 -12.14 19.76 -17.06
CA ILE A 262 -13.53 19.31 -17.12
C ILE A 262 -14.36 20.05 -16.08
N VAL A 263 -15.53 20.52 -16.51
CA VAL A 263 -16.51 21.15 -15.63
C VAL A 263 -17.60 20.14 -15.30
N ALA A 264 -17.64 19.70 -14.05
CA ALA A 264 -18.65 18.78 -13.55
C ALA A 264 -19.83 19.55 -12.97
N ILE A 265 -21.02 19.32 -13.53
CA ILE A 265 -22.30 19.89 -13.08
C ILE A 265 -23.05 18.77 -12.36
N LEU A 266 -22.86 18.70 -11.04
CA LEU A 266 -23.35 17.61 -10.20
C LEU A 266 -24.15 18.21 -9.03
N PRO A 267 -25.49 18.13 -9.05
CA PRO A 267 -26.30 18.74 -8.00
C PRO A 267 -26.26 17.95 -6.68
N ASP A 268 -26.14 16.63 -6.73
CA ASP A 268 -26.18 15.74 -5.57
C ASP A 268 -24.80 15.52 -4.93
N SER A 269 -24.78 15.37 -3.61
CA SER A 269 -23.54 15.13 -2.85
C SER A 269 -22.87 13.81 -3.21
N LEU A 270 -23.65 12.75 -3.42
CA LEU A 270 -23.13 11.40 -3.72
C LEU A 270 -22.28 11.41 -5.01
N SER A 271 -22.77 12.02 -6.09
CA SER A 271 -22.02 12.12 -7.35
C SER A 271 -20.76 12.95 -7.21
N ARG A 272 -20.79 14.05 -6.43
CA ARG A 272 -19.59 14.86 -6.12
C ARG A 272 -18.56 14.05 -5.37
N THR A 273 -18.97 13.39 -4.29
CA THR A 273 -18.12 12.54 -3.45
C THR A 273 -17.50 11.39 -4.27
N MET A 274 -18.30 10.72 -5.11
CA MET A 274 -17.81 9.64 -5.97
C MET A 274 -16.80 10.15 -7.00
N LEU A 275 -17.06 11.29 -7.64
CA LEU A 275 -16.13 11.91 -8.58
C LEU A 275 -14.80 12.24 -7.88
N ILE A 276 -14.86 12.98 -6.76
CA ILE A 276 -13.67 13.37 -5.99
C ILE A 276 -12.86 12.13 -5.56
N ARG A 277 -13.53 11.08 -5.06
CA ARG A 277 -12.89 9.81 -4.68
C ARG A 277 -12.04 9.24 -5.82
N THR A 278 -12.60 9.19 -7.02
CA THR A 278 -11.93 8.59 -8.19
C THR A 278 -10.84 9.46 -8.81
N THR A 279 -10.91 10.79 -8.66
CA THR A 279 -10.04 11.71 -9.41
C THR A 279 -8.98 12.43 -8.54
N ARG A 280 -9.07 12.36 -7.20
CA ARG A 280 -8.21 13.10 -6.25
C ARG A 280 -6.72 12.77 -6.26
N ILE A 281 -6.31 11.67 -6.89
CA ILE A 281 -4.94 11.16 -6.83
C ILE A 281 -3.94 12.20 -7.39
N ASN A 282 -2.84 12.45 -6.68
CA ASN A 282 -1.81 13.43 -7.05
C ASN A 282 -2.39 14.82 -7.38
N SER A 283 -3.42 15.25 -6.64
CA SER A 283 -4.04 16.56 -6.80
C SER A 283 -4.23 17.27 -5.47
N LEU A 284 -4.29 18.60 -5.50
CA LEU A 284 -4.80 19.42 -4.43
C LEU A 284 -6.33 19.56 -4.60
N VAL A 285 -7.06 19.06 -3.61
CA VAL A 285 -8.52 19.05 -3.57
C VAL A 285 -9.02 20.15 -2.62
N ILE A 286 -9.85 21.06 -3.12
CA ILE A 286 -10.62 22.01 -2.32
C ILE A 286 -12.09 21.75 -2.56
N ALA A 287 -12.72 21.01 -1.66
CA ALA A 287 -14.12 20.60 -1.82
C ALA A 287 -14.78 20.31 -0.48
N ASN A 288 -16.08 20.01 -0.49
CA ASN A 288 -16.76 19.43 0.66
C ASN A 288 -16.35 17.96 0.76
N LEU A 289 -15.52 17.64 1.76
CA LEU A 289 -14.97 16.28 1.93
C LEU A 289 -15.89 15.36 2.76
N ALA A 290 -17.15 15.73 3.01
CA ALA A 290 -18.10 14.86 3.70
C ALA A 290 -18.31 13.53 2.98
N GLY A 291 -18.32 12.44 3.77
CA GLY A 291 -18.51 11.08 3.24
C GLY A 291 -17.27 10.48 2.58
N LEU A 292 -16.13 11.16 2.65
CA LEU A 292 -14.81 10.59 2.34
C LEU A 292 -14.07 10.30 3.64
N ASP A 293 -13.51 9.10 3.79
CA ASP A 293 -12.60 8.75 4.90
C ASP A 293 -11.22 9.41 4.70
N ILE A 294 -11.20 10.74 4.53
CA ILE A 294 -9.99 11.55 4.37
C ILE A 294 -9.86 12.49 5.56
N ILE A 295 -8.67 12.54 6.15
CA ILE A 295 -8.30 13.53 7.15
C ILE A 295 -7.97 14.84 6.40
N SER A 296 -8.68 15.92 6.72
CA SER A 296 -8.40 17.24 6.15
C SER A 296 -7.08 17.81 6.66
N ASP A 297 -6.27 18.37 5.77
CA ASP A 297 -5.03 19.04 6.14
C ASP A 297 -5.33 20.37 6.87
N SER A 298 -4.31 20.90 7.56
CA SER A 298 -4.36 22.26 8.09
C SER A 298 -4.32 23.29 6.96
N TYR A 299 -5.02 24.40 7.14
CA TYR A 299 -5.14 25.43 6.11
C TYR A 299 -3.85 26.25 5.96
N PRO A 300 -3.54 26.76 4.76
CA PRO A 300 -2.34 27.54 4.50
C PRO A 300 -2.40 28.90 5.19
N LEU A 301 -1.34 29.26 5.92
CA LEU A 301 -1.27 30.53 6.64
C LEU A 301 -1.26 31.75 5.70
N SER A 302 -0.69 31.61 4.49
CA SER A 302 -0.66 32.68 3.48
C SER A 302 -2.03 33.01 2.89
N SER A 303 -3.00 32.09 2.96
CA SER A 303 -4.39 32.40 2.56
C SER A 303 -4.99 33.54 3.39
N LEU A 304 -4.51 33.75 4.62
CA LEU A 304 -4.95 34.85 5.48
C LEU A 304 -4.51 36.23 4.96
N ASP A 305 -3.39 36.29 4.23
CA ASP A 305 -2.94 37.55 3.59
C ASP A 305 -3.95 37.99 2.53
N ILE A 306 -4.54 37.05 1.79
CA ILE A 306 -5.57 37.35 0.79
C ILE A 306 -6.91 37.60 1.47
N TRP A 307 -7.25 36.80 2.49
CA TRP A 307 -8.50 36.91 3.23
C TRP A 307 -8.69 38.29 3.88
N ILE A 308 -7.63 38.92 4.42
CA ILE A 308 -7.78 40.21 5.11
C ILE A 308 -8.29 41.31 4.19
N HIS A 309 -7.85 41.34 2.93
CA HIS A 309 -8.27 42.34 1.95
C HIS A 309 -9.77 42.20 1.65
N LYS A 310 -10.28 40.96 1.67
CA LYS A 310 -11.72 40.67 1.53
C LYS A 310 -12.50 40.96 2.80
N ALA A 311 -11.94 40.65 3.97
CA ALA A 311 -12.57 40.91 5.25
C ALA A 311 -12.68 42.41 5.55
N HIS A 312 -11.72 43.23 5.09
CA HIS A 312 -11.63 44.66 5.38
C HIS A 312 -11.26 45.50 4.12
N PRO A 313 -12.18 45.64 3.15
CA PRO A 313 -11.88 46.28 1.85
C PRO A 313 -11.64 47.80 1.90
N ARG A 314 -11.93 48.45 3.02
CA ARG A 314 -11.82 49.92 3.19
C ARG A 314 -10.57 50.36 3.97
N LEU A 315 -9.76 49.44 4.47
CA LEU A 315 -8.57 49.76 5.25
C LEU A 315 -7.33 49.91 4.35
N PRO A 316 -6.35 50.74 4.74
CA PRO A 316 -5.10 50.88 4.00
C PRO A 316 -4.18 49.66 4.17
N ASP A 317 -3.37 49.36 3.16
CA ASP A 317 -2.52 48.16 3.10
C ASP A 317 -1.56 48.01 4.31
N ASN A 318 -1.02 49.11 4.83
CA ASN A 318 -0.15 49.09 6.00
C ASN A 318 -0.89 48.59 7.26
N GLU A 319 -2.16 48.97 7.41
CA GLU A 319 -2.97 48.53 8.54
C GLU A 319 -3.44 47.08 8.36
N LEU A 320 -3.74 46.65 7.13
CA LEU A 320 -4.05 45.27 6.79
C LEU A 320 -2.88 44.33 7.11
N LYS A 321 -1.65 44.68 6.70
CA LYS A 321 -0.43 43.91 7.01
C LYS A 321 -0.23 43.75 8.52
N ARG A 322 -0.38 44.84 9.29
CA ARG A 322 -0.27 44.81 10.75
C ARG A 322 -1.32 43.86 11.36
N ARG A 323 -2.59 43.96 10.93
CA ARG A 323 -3.70 43.14 11.44
C ARG A 323 -3.53 41.66 11.10
N VAL A 324 -3.04 41.32 9.91
CA VAL A 324 -2.76 39.93 9.52
C VAL A 324 -1.62 39.36 10.33
N GLN A 325 -0.53 40.10 10.52
CA GLN A 325 0.60 39.61 11.31
C GLN A 325 0.16 39.31 12.75
N SER A 326 -0.58 40.22 13.38
CA SER A 326 -1.14 39.97 14.72
C SER A 326 -2.10 38.76 14.76
N LEU A 327 -2.84 38.50 13.67
CA LEU A 327 -3.72 37.34 13.55
C LEU A 327 -2.93 36.04 13.40
N LYS A 328 -1.91 36.03 12.53
CA LYS A 328 -1.00 34.88 12.35
C LYS A 328 -0.30 34.54 13.65
N ASP A 329 0.22 35.55 14.36
CA ASP A 329 0.89 35.38 15.65
C ASP A 329 -0.07 34.81 16.71
N ARG A 330 -1.34 35.22 16.72
CA ARG A 330 -2.35 34.67 17.64
C ARG A 330 -2.76 33.23 17.34
N ILE A 331 -2.73 32.82 16.07
CA ILE A 331 -3.09 31.46 15.65
C ILE A 331 -1.93 30.49 15.92
N MET A 332 -0.70 30.92 15.68
CA MET A 332 0.50 30.08 15.82
C MET A 332 1.07 30.06 17.24
N SER A 333 0.90 31.13 18.02
CA SER A 333 1.48 31.23 19.36
C SER A 333 0.52 30.71 20.44
N THR A 334 1.09 30.02 21.44
CA THR A 334 0.39 29.69 22.70
C THR A 334 0.19 30.91 23.61
N ARG A 335 0.78 32.07 23.27
CA ARG A 335 0.65 33.32 24.03
C ARG A 335 -0.56 34.12 23.57
N LYS A 336 -1.23 34.82 24.51
CA LYS A 336 -2.36 35.72 24.20
C LYS A 336 -1.86 36.99 23.48
N VAL A 337 -1.80 36.94 22.15
CA VAL A 337 -1.57 38.11 21.31
C VAL A 337 -2.87 38.89 21.12
N ARG A 338 -2.84 40.21 21.37
CA ARG A 338 -3.99 41.09 21.19
C ARG A 338 -4.21 41.36 19.70
N THR A 339 -5.35 40.91 19.18
CA THR A 339 -5.82 41.23 17.82
C THR A 339 -7.07 42.10 17.91
N ASP A 340 -7.28 42.93 16.90
CA ASP A 340 -8.49 43.75 16.81
C ASP A 340 -9.75 42.89 16.82
N ASP A 341 -10.67 43.21 17.72
CA ASP A 341 -11.94 42.51 17.94
C ASP A 341 -12.75 42.34 16.66
N SER A 342 -12.77 43.36 15.79
CA SER A 342 -13.47 43.30 14.51
C SER A 342 -12.91 42.24 13.58
N THR A 343 -11.58 42.11 13.55
CA THR A 343 -10.86 41.16 12.69
C THR A 343 -11.04 39.74 13.23
N TRP A 344 -10.93 39.57 14.55
CA TRP A 344 -11.11 38.28 15.21
C TRP A 344 -12.54 37.72 15.08
N ARG A 345 -13.57 38.56 15.20
CA ARG A 345 -14.96 38.13 14.99
C ARG A 345 -15.23 37.68 13.55
N LYS A 346 -14.71 38.43 12.56
CA LYS A 346 -14.81 38.03 11.15
C LYS A 346 -14.04 36.75 10.87
N PHE A 347 -12.83 36.60 11.43
CA PHE A 347 -12.05 35.37 11.32
C PHE A 347 -12.81 34.17 11.89
N ARG A 348 -13.36 34.27 13.11
CA ARG A 348 -14.15 33.20 13.73
C ARG A 348 -15.41 32.84 12.93
N ARG A 349 -16.03 33.83 12.28
CA ARG A 349 -17.19 33.60 11.42
C ARG A 349 -16.83 32.86 10.14
N ASP A 350 -15.71 33.23 9.51
CA ASP A 350 -15.34 32.70 8.18
C ASP A 350 -14.49 31.41 8.27
N TRP A 351 -13.69 31.24 9.32
CA TRP A 351 -12.75 30.11 9.49
C TRP A 351 -13.03 29.26 10.75
N GLY A 352 -13.93 29.67 11.65
CA GLY A 352 -14.29 28.88 12.82
C GLY A 352 -13.12 28.62 13.79
N ALA A 353 -12.85 27.34 14.07
CA ALA A 353 -11.76 26.86 14.93
C ALA A 353 -10.75 26.00 14.17
N LYS A 354 -10.61 26.22 12.86
CA LYS A 354 -9.71 25.45 12.01
C LYS A 354 -8.23 25.74 12.30
N SER A 355 -7.38 24.74 12.09
CA SER A 355 -5.92 24.82 12.27
C SER A 355 -5.22 25.33 11.00
N PHE A 356 -4.08 25.99 11.18
CA PHE A 356 -3.27 26.54 10.09
C PHE A 356 -1.83 26.02 10.15
N THR A 357 -1.15 25.97 9.01
CA THR A 357 0.24 25.52 8.89
C THR A 357 1.09 26.53 8.11
N ILE A 358 2.38 26.59 8.47
CA ILE A 358 3.41 27.33 7.73
C ILE A 358 3.99 26.47 6.60
N ASP A 359 4.02 25.15 6.77
CA ASP A 359 4.45 24.23 5.72
C ASP A 359 3.29 23.99 4.74
N GLU A 360 3.28 24.78 3.66
CA GLU A 360 2.23 24.77 2.64
C GLU A 360 2.51 23.77 1.50
N SER A 361 3.72 23.20 1.44
CA SER A 361 4.17 22.33 0.34
C SER A 361 3.45 20.98 0.30
N ASN A 362 3.11 20.47 1.49
CA ASN A 362 2.51 19.16 1.70
C ASN A 362 0.97 19.17 1.71
N ILE A 363 0.33 20.33 1.56
CA ILE A 363 -1.13 20.44 1.56
C ILE A 363 -1.70 19.76 0.31
N ARG A 364 -2.66 18.86 0.50
CA ARG A 364 -3.35 18.11 -0.56
C ARG A 364 -4.86 18.12 -0.41
N ASN A 365 -5.42 18.11 0.80
CA ASN A 365 -6.86 18.00 1.01
C ASN A 365 -7.39 19.12 1.92
N LEU A 366 -8.11 20.08 1.33
CA LEU A 366 -8.72 21.19 2.05
C LEU A 366 -10.24 21.07 2.05
N ASP A 367 -10.81 20.97 3.25
CA ASP A 367 -12.24 20.86 3.46
C ASP A 367 -12.91 22.24 3.43
N THR A 368 -13.99 22.40 2.66
CA THR A 368 -14.75 23.67 2.60
C THR A 368 -15.90 23.75 3.61
N ARG A 369 -16.18 22.66 4.35
CA ARG A 369 -17.26 22.64 5.34
C ARG A 369 -17.05 23.68 6.44
N ASN A 370 -18.12 24.40 6.74
CA ASN A 370 -18.17 25.46 7.76
C ASN A 370 -17.19 26.62 7.50
N LEU A 371 -16.75 26.80 6.26
CA LEU A 371 -16.03 28.01 5.85
C LEU A 371 -17.01 29.06 5.30
N GLY A 372 -16.75 30.33 5.59
CA GLY A 372 -17.46 31.45 4.98
C GLY A 372 -17.01 31.70 3.54
N ASP A 373 -17.86 32.35 2.75
CA ASP A 373 -17.57 32.64 1.33
C ASP A 373 -16.25 33.39 1.13
N SER A 374 -15.90 34.32 2.02
CA SER A 374 -14.63 35.05 1.96
C SER A 374 -13.41 34.16 2.24
N ALA A 375 -13.55 33.13 3.09
CA ALA A 375 -12.49 32.15 3.34
C ALA A 375 -12.30 31.22 2.13
N VAL A 376 -13.40 30.68 1.58
CA VAL A 376 -13.33 29.86 0.36
C VAL A 376 -12.74 30.64 -0.81
N GLU A 377 -13.16 31.90 -1.01
CA GLU A 377 -12.62 32.76 -2.07
C GLU A 377 -11.12 33.01 -1.88
N SER A 378 -10.66 33.23 -0.64
CA SER A 378 -9.24 33.40 -0.33
C SER A 378 -8.41 32.13 -0.57
N LEU A 379 -8.97 30.94 -0.33
CA LEU A 379 -8.33 29.66 -0.65
C LEU A 379 -8.21 29.48 -2.17
N MET A 380 -9.25 29.82 -2.92
CA MET A 380 -9.20 29.75 -4.39
C MET A 380 -8.15 30.70 -4.96
N SER A 381 -8.08 31.94 -4.46
CA SER A 381 -7.05 32.90 -4.85
C SER A 381 -5.64 32.46 -4.45
N TRP A 382 -5.48 31.84 -3.27
CA TRP A 382 -4.21 31.25 -2.84
C TRP A 382 -3.76 30.15 -3.81
N VAL A 383 -4.66 29.28 -4.24
CA VAL A 383 -4.35 28.25 -5.25
C VAL A 383 -3.92 28.82 -6.58
N ILE A 384 -4.60 29.86 -7.06
CA ILE A 384 -4.30 30.48 -8.37
C ILE A 384 -2.97 31.25 -8.33
N SER A 385 -2.51 31.68 -7.15
CA SER A 385 -1.33 32.54 -7.02
C SER A 385 0.00 31.86 -7.32
N ASP A 386 0.06 30.52 -7.33
CA ASP A 386 1.28 29.76 -7.52
C ASP A 386 1.04 28.58 -8.49
N GLU A 387 1.72 28.67 -9.64
CA GLU A 387 1.58 27.73 -10.75
C GLU A 387 2.33 26.39 -10.53
N ASN A 388 3.24 26.32 -9.55
CA ASN A 388 4.04 25.13 -9.26
C ASN A 388 3.29 24.05 -8.47
N ARG A 389 2.02 24.31 -8.15
CA ARG A 389 1.19 23.42 -7.35
C ARG A 389 0.80 22.15 -8.10
N PRO A 390 0.47 21.07 -7.37
CA PRO A 390 -0.08 19.87 -7.99
C PRO A 390 -1.38 20.20 -8.73
N SER A 391 -1.84 19.25 -9.55
CA SER A 391 -3.11 19.40 -10.26
C SER A 391 -4.27 19.73 -9.33
N LEU A 392 -5.28 20.45 -9.82
CA LEU A 392 -6.32 21.05 -8.99
C LEU A 392 -7.69 20.42 -9.22
N ILE A 393 -8.40 20.15 -8.12
CA ILE A 393 -9.82 19.78 -8.11
C ILE A 393 -10.54 20.74 -7.17
N LEU A 394 -11.44 21.54 -7.74
CA LEU A 394 -12.05 22.66 -7.03
C LEU A 394 -13.58 22.55 -7.08
N GLU A 395 -14.22 22.54 -5.91
CA GLU A 395 -15.66 22.75 -5.78
C GLU A 395 -15.95 24.23 -5.53
N ILE A 396 -16.77 24.83 -6.39
CA ILE A 396 -17.01 26.27 -6.39
C ILE A 396 -18.49 26.53 -6.03
N SER A 397 -18.70 27.31 -4.97
CA SER A 397 -20.03 27.83 -4.62
C SER A 397 -20.51 28.92 -5.58
N GLU A 398 -21.83 29.12 -5.66
CA GLU A 398 -22.40 30.15 -6.55
C GLU A 398 -21.89 31.56 -6.21
N ASN A 399 -21.57 31.84 -4.94
CA ASN A 399 -21.23 33.16 -4.40
C ASN A 399 -19.83 33.68 -4.75
N ILE A 400 -18.97 32.88 -5.39
CA ILE A 400 -17.61 33.30 -5.76
C ILE A 400 -17.64 34.28 -6.94
N SER A 401 -16.74 35.27 -6.93
CA SER A 401 -16.63 36.29 -7.97
C SER A 401 -16.36 35.71 -9.37
N GLN A 402 -16.88 36.39 -10.38
CA GLN A 402 -16.82 35.92 -11.77
C GLN A 402 -15.40 35.98 -12.35
N SER A 403 -14.58 36.91 -11.87
CA SER A 403 -13.15 37.03 -12.22
C SER A 403 -12.34 35.80 -11.78
N ILE A 404 -12.55 35.32 -10.55
CA ILE A 404 -11.88 34.12 -10.03
C ILE A 404 -12.34 32.88 -10.81
N LYS A 405 -13.64 32.78 -11.10
CA LYS A 405 -14.18 31.68 -11.93
C LYS A 405 -13.51 31.63 -13.31
N SER A 406 -13.29 32.76 -13.96
CA SER A 406 -12.55 32.80 -15.24
C SER A 406 -11.07 32.42 -15.07
N SER A 407 -10.40 32.92 -14.02
CA SER A 407 -9.00 32.58 -13.75
C SER A 407 -8.80 31.09 -13.49
N ILE A 408 -9.73 30.46 -12.76
CA ILE A 408 -9.69 29.01 -12.49
C ILE A 408 -9.77 28.21 -13.79
N ILE A 409 -10.73 28.53 -14.67
CA ILE A 409 -10.94 27.79 -15.92
C ILE A 409 -9.71 27.83 -16.83
N ILE A 410 -8.96 28.93 -16.80
CA ILE A 410 -7.76 29.14 -17.62
C ILE A 410 -6.53 28.48 -16.98
N HIS A 411 -6.57 28.12 -15.70
CA HIS A 411 -5.41 27.61 -14.97
C HIS A 411 -4.89 26.28 -15.55
N PRO A 412 -3.59 26.19 -15.90
CA PRO A 412 -3.05 25.03 -16.64
C PRO A 412 -3.10 23.72 -15.83
N LYS A 413 -3.06 23.80 -14.49
CA LYS A 413 -3.13 22.64 -13.59
C LYS A 413 -4.56 22.23 -13.22
N LEU A 414 -5.61 22.93 -13.69
CA LEU A 414 -6.99 22.56 -13.36
C LEU A 414 -7.36 21.23 -14.05
N ARG A 415 -7.74 20.23 -13.25
CA ARG A 415 -8.33 18.98 -13.77
C ARG A 415 -9.84 19.09 -13.82
N ILE A 416 -10.45 19.35 -12.66
CA ILE A 416 -11.90 19.31 -12.49
C ILE A 416 -12.38 20.53 -11.71
N MET A 417 -13.40 21.18 -12.25
CA MET A 417 -14.18 22.19 -11.53
C MET A 417 -15.59 21.66 -11.29
N ILE A 418 -15.98 21.49 -10.03
CA ILE A 418 -17.29 20.97 -9.61
C ILE A 418 -18.23 22.14 -9.29
N LYS A 419 -19.44 22.10 -9.86
CA LYS A 419 -20.49 23.11 -9.71
C LYS A 419 -21.87 22.47 -9.64
N GLU A 420 -22.84 23.22 -9.12
CA GLU A 420 -24.24 22.76 -9.06
C GLU A 420 -25.01 23.06 -10.34
N LYS A 421 -24.72 24.18 -11.01
CA LYS A 421 -25.45 24.67 -12.19
C LYS A 421 -24.53 25.19 -13.30
N ILE A 422 -25.07 25.16 -14.53
CA ILE A 422 -24.43 25.72 -15.72
C ILE A 422 -24.39 27.25 -15.62
N CYS A 423 -23.23 27.85 -15.89
CA CYS A 423 -23.09 29.30 -16.07
C CYS A 423 -22.67 29.63 -17.51
N PRO A 424 -22.90 30.87 -18.00
CA PRO A 424 -22.51 31.27 -19.36
C PRO A 424 -21.03 31.05 -19.66
N THR A 425 -20.17 31.29 -18.67
CA THR A 425 -18.71 31.13 -18.77
C THR A 425 -18.25 29.67 -18.93
N THR A 426 -19.11 28.70 -18.59
CA THR A 426 -18.80 27.26 -18.66
C THR A 426 -19.58 26.55 -19.75
N LYS A 427 -20.32 27.26 -20.62
CA LYS A 427 -21.10 26.61 -21.68
C LYS A 427 -20.23 26.03 -22.80
N SER A 428 -19.06 26.62 -23.04
CA SER A 428 -18.11 26.20 -24.08
C SER A 428 -17.06 25.20 -23.60
N SER A 429 -17.01 24.89 -22.31
CA SER A 429 -16.07 23.91 -21.74
C SER A 429 -16.58 22.47 -21.89
N ASN A 430 -15.71 21.49 -21.66
CA ASN A 430 -16.11 20.09 -21.57
C ASN A 430 -16.95 19.86 -20.30
N LEU A 431 -18.17 19.38 -20.46
CA LEU A 431 -19.16 19.25 -19.39
C LEU A 431 -19.33 17.79 -18.97
N LEU A 432 -19.35 17.55 -17.65
CA LEU A 432 -19.65 16.25 -17.06
C LEU A 432 -20.93 16.37 -16.22
N TYR A 433 -21.90 15.48 -16.41
CA TYR A 433 -23.17 15.49 -15.69
C TYR A 433 -23.68 14.07 -15.44
N ASN A 434 -24.66 13.93 -14.55
CA ASN A 434 -25.28 12.63 -14.25
C ASN A 434 -25.92 12.01 -15.49
N ASP A 435 -25.74 10.70 -15.68
CA ASP A 435 -26.42 9.99 -16.75
C ASP A 435 -27.92 9.84 -16.42
N ILE A 436 -28.78 10.32 -17.32
CA ILE A 436 -30.24 10.28 -17.15
C ILE A 436 -30.76 8.84 -17.22
N LEU A 437 -30.08 7.97 -17.98
CA LEU A 437 -30.55 6.61 -18.25
C LEU A 437 -30.04 5.61 -17.22
N ARG A 438 -28.92 5.91 -16.56
CA ARG A 438 -28.15 4.94 -15.77
C ARG A 438 -27.74 5.58 -14.45
N PRO A 439 -27.88 4.85 -13.32
CA PRO A 439 -27.41 5.35 -12.05
C PRO A 439 -25.86 5.39 -12.01
N LEU A 440 -25.32 6.04 -10.98
CA LEU A 440 -23.89 5.95 -10.62
C LEU A 440 -23.44 4.47 -10.64
N PRO A 441 -22.20 4.17 -11.09
CA PRO A 441 -21.09 5.08 -11.36
C PRO A 441 -21.05 5.69 -12.79
N TRP A 442 -22.15 5.63 -13.54
CA TRP A 442 -22.20 6.20 -14.89
C TRP A 442 -22.47 7.71 -14.89
N LEU A 443 -21.65 8.44 -15.65
CA LEU A 443 -21.78 9.86 -15.95
C LEU A 443 -21.76 10.07 -17.46
N ARG A 444 -22.15 11.27 -17.90
CA ARG A 444 -22.17 11.66 -19.30
C ARG A 444 -21.21 12.82 -19.53
N LEU A 445 -20.26 12.63 -20.44
CA LEU A 445 -19.31 13.65 -20.86
C LEU A 445 -19.77 14.23 -22.19
N LYS A 446 -19.91 15.56 -22.22
CA LYS A 446 -20.17 16.35 -23.41
C LYS A 446 -18.93 17.17 -23.73
N THR A 447 -18.33 16.92 -24.89
CA THR A 447 -17.13 17.66 -25.33
C THR A 447 -17.52 19.03 -25.86
N SER A 448 -16.53 19.92 -26.04
CA SER A 448 -16.70 21.21 -26.70
C SER A 448 -17.23 21.10 -28.15
N ASN A 449 -17.04 19.92 -28.77
CA ASN A 449 -17.52 19.62 -30.13
C ASN A 449 -18.96 19.08 -30.15
N ASP A 450 -19.68 19.16 -29.03
CA ASP A 450 -21.05 18.65 -28.87
C ASP A 450 -21.18 17.12 -28.94
N GLU A 451 -20.06 16.38 -28.91
CA GLU A 451 -20.06 14.92 -28.83
C GLU A 451 -20.43 14.48 -27.42
N ILE A 452 -21.32 13.50 -27.31
CA ILE A 452 -21.86 13.02 -26.04
C ILE A 452 -21.52 11.55 -25.88
N ILE A 453 -20.76 11.22 -24.83
CA ILE A 453 -20.42 9.84 -24.50
C ILE A 453 -20.83 9.50 -23.06
N SER A 454 -21.08 8.21 -22.84
CA SER A 454 -21.30 7.68 -21.50
C SER A 454 -19.98 7.14 -20.96
N LEU A 455 -19.62 7.53 -19.74
CA LEU A 455 -18.44 7.04 -19.06
C LEU A 455 -18.82 6.49 -17.70
N LYS A 456 -18.11 5.45 -17.30
CA LYS A 456 -18.17 4.86 -15.98
C LYS A 456 -16.97 5.38 -15.21
N LEU A 457 -17.23 5.97 -14.05
CA LEU A 457 -16.16 6.28 -13.11
C LEU A 457 -15.47 4.97 -12.72
N ILE A 458 -14.15 4.95 -12.84
CA ILE A 458 -13.31 3.86 -12.34
C ILE A 458 -12.67 4.37 -11.06
N ASP A 459 -12.67 3.56 -10.01
CA ASP A 459 -11.76 3.79 -8.90
C ASP A 459 -10.35 3.50 -9.43
N SER A 460 -9.74 4.55 -9.99
CA SER A 460 -8.40 4.43 -10.52
C SER A 460 -7.48 4.21 -9.34
N LEU A 461 -7.06 2.97 -9.10
CA LEU A 461 -5.85 2.77 -8.32
C LEU A 461 -4.72 3.53 -9.04
N PRO A 462 -3.81 4.17 -8.30
CA PRO A 462 -2.74 4.94 -8.90
C PRO A 462 -1.91 4.07 -9.86
N ARG A 463 -2.17 4.20 -11.17
CA ARG A 463 -1.15 3.98 -12.19
C ARG A 463 -0.39 5.29 -12.30
N ILE A 464 0.61 5.46 -11.45
CA ILE A 464 1.49 6.62 -11.52
C ILE A 464 2.27 6.54 -12.83
N VAL A 465 2.11 7.58 -13.65
CA VAL A 465 3.00 7.88 -14.76
C VAL A 465 4.40 8.05 -14.17
N VAL A 466 5.32 7.21 -14.64
CA VAL A 466 6.76 7.34 -14.38
C VAL A 466 7.17 8.74 -14.83
N ASN A 467 7.53 9.61 -13.89
CA ASN A 467 8.43 10.71 -14.20
C ASN A 467 9.84 10.12 -14.20
N ASP A 468 10.53 10.20 -15.34
CA ASP A 468 11.87 9.67 -15.60
C ASP A 468 13.00 10.41 -14.87
N ASP A 469 12.79 10.89 -13.64
CA ASP A 469 13.84 11.52 -12.83
C ASP A 469 13.92 10.87 -11.43
N ILE A 470 14.05 9.54 -11.38
CA ILE A 470 14.59 8.85 -10.19
C ILE A 470 16.03 8.46 -10.56
N PRO A 471 17.05 8.80 -9.76
CA PRO A 471 18.41 8.38 -10.01
C PRO A 471 18.43 6.85 -10.17
N SER A 472 18.93 6.40 -11.32
CA SER A 472 19.28 5.01 -11.55
C SER A 472 20.18 4.52 -10.41
N SER A 473 19.86 3.35 -9.84
CA SER A 473 20.55 2.63 -8.77
C SER A 473 20.26 3.03 -7.31
N LEU A 474 19.01 2.91 -6.87
CA LEU A 474 18.78 2.48 -5.48
C LEU A 474 18.92 0.95 -5.45
N GLU A 475 20.02 0.45 -4.88
CA GLU A 475 20.12 -0.96 -4.50
C GLU A 475 18.93 -1.31 -3.60
N ILE A 476 17.98 -2.07 -4.14
CA ILE A 476 16.79 -2.51 -3.41
C ILE A 476 17.27 -3.45 -2.30
N ASN A 477 17.21 -3.01 -1.05
CA ASN A 477 17.65 -3.79 0.10
C ASN A 477 16.60 -3.70 1.23
N PRO A 478 16.05 -4.84 1.71
CA PRO A 478 15.03 -4.85 2.76
C PRO A 478 15.52 -4.21 4.07
N TRP A 479 16.79 -4.37 4.42
CA TRP A 479 17.40 -3.82 5.64
C TRP A 479 17.52 -2.30 5.58
N LYS A 480 17.92 -1.75 4.42
CA LYS A 480 17.91 -0.28 4.19
C LYS A 480 16.50 0.29 4.30
N LEU A 481 15.50 -0.44 3.81
CA LEU A 481 14.09 0.00 3.80
C LEU A 481 13.52 0.19 5.22
N ILE A 482 13.96 -0.62 6.18
CA ILE A 482 13.59 -0.48 7.61
C ILE A 482 14.51 0.46 8.40
N GLY A 483 15.46 1.12 7.72
CA GLY A 483 16.40 2.08 8.33
C GLY A 483 17.62 1.46 9.02
N LEU A 484 17.93 0.18 8.76
CA LEU A 484 19.11 -0.49 9.29
C LEU A 484 20.24 -0.47 8.26
N ASN A 485 21.26 0.36 8.52
CA ASN A 485 22.49 0.43 7.72
C ASN A 485 23.48 -0.65 8.17
N LYS A 486 23.14 -1.92 7.97
CA LYS A 486 24.12 -2.99 8.12
C LYS A 486 24.58 -3.43 6.72
N SER A 487 25.90 -3.44 6.51
CA SER A 487 26.55 -3.96 5.31
C SER A 487 26.49 -5.49 5.34
N HIS A 488 25.30 -6.06 5.19
CA HIS A 488 25.16 -7.50 5.03
C HIS A 488 25.34 -7.88 3.56
N ASN A 489 25.85 -9.09 3.33
CA ASN A 489 26.10 -9.69 2.01
C ASN A 489 24.77 -10.02 1.30
N PHE A 490 23.90 -9.03 1.14
CA PHE A 490 22.73 -9.14 0.29
C PHE A 490 23.16 -8.88 -1.15
N GLU A 491 23.25 -9.94 -1.94
CA GLU A 491 23.35 -9.80 -3.39
C GLU A 491 22.00 -9.28 -3.89
N SER A 492 21.96 -8.01 -4.29
CA SER A 492 20.76 -7.41 -4.86
C SER A 492 20.37 -8.18 -6.12
N GLU A 493 19.16 -8.73 -6.15
CA GLU A 493 18.62 -9.38 -7.35
C GLU A 493 18.66 -8.38 -8.53
N GLU A 494 19.28 -8.78 -9.64
CA GLU A 494 19.21 -8.03 -10.89
C GLU A 494 17.79 -8.16 -11.46
N LEU A 495 16.94 -7.20 -11.11
CA LEU A 495 15.56 -7.18 -11.56
C LEU A 495 15.46 -6.53 -12.94
N GLU A 496 14.61 -7.09 -13.82
CA GLU A 496 14.30 -6.48 -15.11
C GLU A 496 13.81 -5.03 -14.93
N PRO A 497 14.07 -4.11 -15.87
CA PRO A 497 13.73 -2.69 -15.73
C PRO A 497 12.23 -2.44 -15.45
N GLY A 498 11.34 -3.26 -16.04
CA GLY A 498 9.91 -3.21 -15.77
C GLY A 498 9.53 -3.69 -14.36
N TYR A 499 10.28 -4.62 -13.79
CA TYR A 499 10.09 -5.14 -12.43
C TYR A 499 10.65 -4.14 -11.40
N LEU A 500 11.81 -3.53 -11.66
CA LEU A 500 12.40 -2.46 -10.85
C LEU A 500 11.43 -1.29 -10.66
N SER A 501 10.75 -0.87 -11.74
CA SER A 501 9.75 0.19 -11.68
C SER A 501 8.61 -0.14 -10.70
N MET A 502 8.12 -1.38 -10.72
CA MET A 502 7.06 -1.84 -9.82
C MET A 502 7.55 -1.90 -8.37
N VAL A 503 8.79 -2.34 -8.13
CA VAL A 503 9.37 -2.37 -6.79
C VAL A 503 9.59 -0.95 -6.26
N ASN A 504 10.11 -0.01 -7.05
CA ASN A 504 10.23 1.39 -6.64
C ASN A 504 8.86 2.01 -6.32
N SER A 505 7.83 1.66 -7.10
CA SER A 505 6.46 2.05 -6.80
C SER A 505 5.98 1.48 -5.47
N ALA A 506 6.32 0.23 -5.16
CA ALA A 506 5.99 -0.37 -3.87
C ALA A 506 6.75 0.29 -2.71
N ILE A 507 8.04 0.60 -2.88
CA ILE A 507 8.87 1.29 -1.90
C ILE A 507 8.26 2.66 -1.53
N SER A 508 7.75 3.41 -2.52
CA SER A 508 7.09 4.70 -2.26
C SER A 508 5.80 4.60 -1.43
N GLN A 509 5.21 3.41 -1.34
CA GLN A 509 3.98 3.13 -0.58
C GLN A 509 4.28 2.57 0.82
N PHE A 510 5.51 2.14 1.11
CA PHE A 510 5.95 1.68 2.42
C PHE A 510 6.16 2.89 3.37
N PRO A 511 5.84 2.80 4.68
CA PRO A 511 5.39 1.63 5.45
C PRO A 511 3.87 1.42 5.52
N ASN A 512 3.06 2.38 5.07
CA ASN A 512 1.60 2.33 5.24
C ASN A 512 0.95 1.25 4.34
N GLY A 513 1.47 1.08 3.13
CA GLY A 513 1.03 0.11 2.14
C GLY A 513 -0.33 0.42 1.49
N ASN A 514 -0.67 -0.36 0.47
CA ASN A 514 -1.93 -0.38 -0.25
C ASN A 514 -2.32 -1.83 -0.61
N GLU A 515 -3.30 -2.38 0.12
CA GLU A 515 -3.71 -3.78 -0.01
C GLU A 515 -4.29 -4.11 -1.40
N GLU A 516 -5.08 -3.20 -1.96
CA GLU A 516 -5.73 -3.40 -3.26
C GLU A 516 -4.70 -3.44 -4.39
N TRP A 517 -3.71 -2.54 -4.34
CA TRP A 517 -2.61 -2.52 -5.30
C TRP A 517 -1.75 -3.78 -5.18
N ALA A 518 -1.39 -4.15 -3.95
CA ALA A 518 -0.60 -5.34 -3.70
C ALA A 518 -1.32 -6.61 -4.21
N ASN A 519 -2.65 -6.72 -4.05
CA ASN A 519 -3.44 -7.84 -4.59
C ASN A 519 -3.41 -7.94 -6.12
N GLN A 520 -3.38 -6.80 -6.82
CA GLN A 520 -3.26 -6.80 -8.28
C GLN A 520 -1.87 -7.19 -8.76
N MET A 521 -0.83 -6.78 -8.02
CA MET A 521 0.55 -7.06 -8.36
C MET A 521 0.99 -8.48 -7.97
N GLU A 522 0.29 -9.14 -7.05
CA GLU A 522 0.65 -10.45 -6.46
C GLU A 522 1.00 -11.52 -7.50
N ALA A 523 0.23 -11.62 -8.59
CA ALA A 523 0.46 -12.63 -9.62
C ALA A 523 1.75 -12.38 -10.43
N ARG A 524 2.03 -11.12 -10.81
CA ARG A 524 3.10 -10.78 -11.77
C ARG A 524 4.37 -10.23 -11.11
N TYR A 525 4.23 -9.51 -10.01
CA TYR A 525 5.29 -8.82 -9.28
C TYR A 525 5.19 -9.13 -7.78
N PRO A 526 5.54 -10.37 -7.35
CA PRO A 526 5.34 -10.82 -5.97
C PRO A 526 6.11 -9.96 -4.96
N LEU A 527 7.34 -9.56 -5.28
CA LEU A 527 8.14 -8.70 -4.39
C LEU A 527 7.53 -7.30 -4.24
N ALA A 528 7.06 -6.70 -5.34
CA ALA A 528 6.42 -5.40 -5.29
C ALA A 528 5.12 -5.46 -4.46
N ALA A 529 4.30 -6.49 -4.69
CA ALA A 529 3.11 -6.74 -3.87
C ALA A 529 3.45 -6.90 -2.38
N TRP A 530 4.53 -7.63 -2.07
CA TRP A 530 5.02 -7.81 -0.71
C TRP A 530 5.38 -6.48 -0.03
N ILE A 531 6.18 -5.64 -0.68
CA ILE A 531 6.62 -4.35 -0.13
C ILE A 531 5.44 -3.39 0.06
N ALA A 532 4.52 -3.33 -0.90
CA ALA A 532 3.35 -2.46 -0.83
C ALA A 532 2.25 -2.97 0.11
N SER A 533 2.40 -4.13 0.75
CA SER A 533 1.38 -4.62 1.68
C SER A 533 1.30 -3.77 2.95
N PRO A 534 0.10 -3.41 3.43
CA PRO A 534 -0.08 -2.91 4.79
C PRO A 534 0.38 -3.93 5.84
N LYS A 535 0.78 -3.46 7.03
CA LYS A 535 1.25 -4.32 8.13
C LYS A 535 0.25 -5.43 8.49
N ALA A 536 -1.04 -5.12 8.57
CA ALA A 536 -2.09 -6.05 8.98
C ALA A 536 -2.37 -7.19 7.98
N THR A 537 -2.17 -6.95 6.68
CA THR A 537 -2.47 -7.92 5.62
C THR A 537 -1.23 -8.61 5.06
N ARG A 538 -0.05 -8.28 5.59
CA ARG A 538 1.23 -8.86 5.21
C ARG A 538 1.28 -10.36 5.50
N TRP A 539 0.77 -10.82 6.65
CA TRP A 539 0.72 -12.25 6.98
C TRP A 539 -0.02 -13.13 5.96
N PRO A 540 -1.31 -12.89 5.65
CA PRO A 540 -2.03 -13.72 4.69
C PRO A 540 -1.44 -13.63 3.27
N ARG A 541 -0.81 -12.51 2.89
CA ARG A 541 -0.12 -12.40 1.60
C ARG A 541 1.16 -13.24 1.56
N TRP A 542 1.95 -13.21 2.62
CA TRP A 542 3.15 -14.04 2.72
C TRP A 542 2.82 -15.52 2.53
N GLN A 543 1.76 -16.01 3.18
CA GLN A 543 1.36 -17.42 3.05
C GLN A 543 1.11 -17.85 1.59
N ARG A 544 0.70 -16.92 0.72
CA ARG A 544 0.49 -17.16 -0.72
C ARG A 544 1.74 -16.91 -1.57
N LEU A 545 2.65 -16.05 -1.11
CA LEU A 545 3.83 -15.61 -1.86
C LEU A 545 5.15 -16.22 -1.40
N LYS A 546 5.20 -16.90 -0.26
CA LYS A 546 6.43 -17.35 0.40
C LYS A 546 7.37 -18.14 -0.52
N ASP A 547 6.82 -18.97 -1.41
CA ASP A 547 7.62 -19.79 -2.34
C ASP A 547 8.19 -18.98 -3.52
N ARG A 548 7.80 -17.70 -3.65
CA ARG A 548 8.18 -16.76 -4.72
C ARG A 548 8.93 -15.53 -4.21
N LEU A 549 9.24 -15.48 -2.91
CA LEU A 549 9.96 -14.38 -2.27
C LEU A 549 11.28 -14.89 -1.72
N SER A 550 12.34 -14.08 -1.84
CA SER A 550 13.58 -14.33 -1.13
C SER A 550 13.37 -14.19 0.38
N ILE A 551 14.05 -15.05 1.14
CA ILE A 551 13.97 -15.15 2.61
C ILE A 551 14.29 -13.81 3.28
N GLU A 552 15.18 -13.01 2.69
CA GLU A 552 15.62 -11.69 3.17
C GLU A 552 14.48 -10.70 3.37
N TRP A 553 13.38 -10.88 2.63
CA TRP A 553 12.21 -9.99 2.71
C TRP A 553 11.31 -10.25 3.92
N LEU A 554 11.56 -11.31 4.69
CA LEU A 554 10.87 -11.59 5.95
C LEU A 554 11.05 -10.46 6.98
N VAL A 555 12.14 -9.70 6.92
CA VAL A 555 12.45 -8.58 7.82
C VAL A 555 11.36 -7.50 7.86
N LEU A 556 10.56 -7.38 6.80
CA LEU A 556 9.44 -6.42 6.74
C LEU A 556 8.24 -6.78 7.62
N PHE A 557 8.23 -7.98 8.18
CA PHE A 557 7.16 -8.38 9.09
C PHE A 557 7.20 -7.56 10.39
N ASP A 558 6.01 -7.23 10.85
CA ASP A 558 5.79 -6.62 12.15
C ASP A 558 5.19 -7.67 13.09
N ILE A 559 5.89 -8.01 14.18
CA ILE A 559 5.46 -9.04 15.15
C ILE A 559 4.07 -8.71 15.74
N ASP A 560 3.66 -7.44 15.77
CA ASP A 560 2.35 -7.04 16.27
C ASP A 560 1.19 -7.45 15.36
N HIS A 561 1.49 -7.72 14.09
CA HIS A 561 0.49 -8.02 13.05
C HIS A 561 0.58 -9.45 12.53
N ILE A 562 1.46 -10.29 13.11
CA ILE A 562 1.56 -11.71 12.83
C ILE A 562 0.75 -12.50 13.87
N PRO A 563 0.01 -13.54 13.47
CA PRO A 563 -0.53 -14.52 14.42
C PRO A 563 0.61 -15.17 15.20
N LEU A 564 0.76 -14.78 16.46
CA LEU A 564 1.89 -15.15 17.31
C LEU A 564 2.12 -16.67 17.41
N ASN A 565 1.05 -17.46 17.38
CA ASN A 565 1.08 -18.92 17.40
C ASN A 565 1.65 -19.57 16.12
N ARG A 566 1.76 -18.80 15.02
CA ARG A 566 2.30 -19.22 13.73
C ARG A 566 3.73 -18.74 13.49
N LEU A 567 4.34 -18.08 14.47
CA LEU A 567 5.68 -17.52 14.34
C LEU A 567 6.75 -18.60 14.11
N ALA A 568 6.50 -19.85 14.53
CA ALA A 568 7.37 -20.99 14.24
C ALA A 568 7.50 -21.22 12.73
N GLU A 569 6.42 -21.01 11.96
CA GLU A 569 6.42 -21.21 10.51
C GLU A 569 7.32 -20.18 9.80
N LEU A 570 7.45 -18.97 10.34
CA LEU A 570 8.39 -17.97 9.85
C LEU A 570 9.82 -18.35 10.20
N ALA A 571 10.02 -18.79 11.44
CA ALA A 571 11.33 -19.17 11.92
C ALA A 571 11.91 -20.40 11.18
N ASP A 572 11.06 -21.31 10.70
CA ASP A 572 11.47 -22.44 9.85
C ASP A 572 12.05 -22.02 8.49
N GLN A 573 11.70 -20.84 7.99
CA GLN A 573 12.16 -20.33 6.69
C GLN A 573 13.27 -19.27 6.82
N ALA A 574 13.43 -18.68 8.00
CA ALA A 574 14.35 -17.58 8.24
C ALA A 574 15.81 -18.03 8.33
N ASN A 575 16.73 -17.17 7.89
CA ASN A 575 18.17 -17.35 8.13
C ASN A 575 18.55 -16.86 9.54
N GLU A 576 19.80 -17.09 9.94
CA GLU A 576 20.30 -16.71 11.27
C GLU A 576 20.16 -15.20 11.57
N GLU A 577 20.42 -14.35 10.58
CA GLU A 577 20.38 -12.89 10.75
C GLU A 577 18.96 -12.36 11.00
N ILE A 578 17.97 -12.92 10.30
CA ILE A 578 16.56 -12.59 10.47
C ILE A 578 16.04 -13.14 11.80
N LEU A 579 16.47 -14.33 12.20
CA LEU A 579 16.14 -14.90 13.50
C LEU A 579 16.67 -14.04 14.64
N ASP A 580 17.86 -13.46 14.52
CA ASP A 580 18.40 -12.52 15.51
C ASP A 580 17.52 -11.26 15.64
N TYR A 581 17.12 -10.69 14.49
CA TYR A 581 16.24 -9.53 14.45
C TYR A 581 14.90 -9.81 15.14
N PHE A 582 14.29 -10.96 14.85
CA PHE A 582 13.04 -11.35 15.50
C PHE A 582 13.21 -11.74 16.98
N ALA A 583 14.35 -12.31 17.37
CA ALA A 583 14.65 -12.64 18.76
C ALA A 583 14.65 -11.40 19.65
N GLU A 584 15.28 -10.30 19.18
CA GLU A 584 15.30 -9.03 19.91
C GLU A 584 13.88 -8.46 20.07
N LYS A 585 13.11 -8.43 18.98
CA LYS A 585 11.73 -7.91 18.97
C LYS A 585 10.78 -8.76 19.82
N LEU A 586 10.87 -10.08 19.72
CA LEU A 586 10.07 -11.00 20.53
C LEU A 586 10.45 -10.89 22.01
N GLY A 587 11.73 -10.79 22.33
CA GLY A 587 12.22 -10.60 23.69
C GLY A 587 11.71 -9.30 24.32
N GLN A 588 11.72 -8.18 23.58
CA GLN A 588 11.11 -6.92 24.03
C GLN A 588 9.62 -7.12 24.36
N LYS A 589 8.88 -7.78 23.47
CA LYS A 589 7.44 -8.01 23.63
C LYS A 589 7.09 -8.92 24.81
N ILE A 590 7.89 -9.96 25.07
CA ILE A 590 7.71 -10.83 26.25
C ILE A 590 7.94 -10.05 27.55
N ARG A 591 8.91 -9.12 27.57
CA ARG A 591 9.20 -8.28 28.74
C ARG A 591 8.13 -7.21 28.98
N GLU A 592 7.50 -6.71 27.92
CA GLU A 592 6.39 -5.74 28.00
C GLU A 592 5.07 -6.41 28.41
N ASP A 593 4.74 -7.56 27.82
CA ASP A 593 3.53 -8.34 28.11
C ASP A 593 3.87 -9.81 28.33
N SER A 594 3.85 -10.23 29.60
CA SER A 594 4.08 -11.61 30.03
C SER A 594 3.12 -12.64 29.41
N GLN A 595 1.92 -12.22 28.97
CA GLN A 595 0.94 -13.08 28.31
C GLN A 595 1.32 -13.38 26.86
N THR A 596 2.28 -12.65 26.28
CA THR A 596 2.80 -12.90 24.93
C THR A 596 3.30 -14.33 24.78
N ALA A 597 3.99 -14.87 25.80
CA ALA A 597 4.50 -16.25 25.80
C ALA A 597 3.39 -17.30 25.59
N ILE A 598 2.21 -17.09 26.19
CA ILE A 598 1.06 -17.99 26.03
C ILE A 598 0.53 -17.92 24.60
N ARG A 599 0.48 -16.72 24.01
CA ARG A 599 -0.03 -16.51 22.65
C ARG A 599 0.91 -17.01 21.56
N THR A 600 2.23 -16.99 21.82
CA THR A 600 3.26 -17.45 20.88
C THR A 600 3.50 -18.94 20.94
N ARG A 601 3.19 -19.60 22.06
CA ARG A 601 3.36 -21.05 22.25
C ARG A 601 2.68 -21.84 21.13
N PRO A 602 3.43 -22.55 20.26
CA PRO A 602 2.85 -23.36 19.19
C PRO A 602 2.08 -24.55 19.75
N ALA A 603 0.97 -24.95 19.14
CA ALA A 603 0.22 -26.15 19.54
C ALA A 603 0.81 -27.44 18.93
N VAL A 604 2.12 -27.63 19.06
CA VAL A 604 2.89 -28.76 18.52
C VAL A 604 3.57 -29.49 19.67
N ASP A 605 3.59 -30.82 19.62
CA ASP A 605 4.32 -31.66 20.59
C ASP A 605 5.84 -31.49 20.39
N PHE A 606 6.65 -31.67 21.43
CA PHE A 606 8.10 -31.58 21.31
C PHE A 606 8.69 -32.65 20.38
N ILE A 607 7.99 -33.79 20.22
CA ILE A 607 8.40 -34.88 19.32
C ILE A 607 8.37 -34.44 17.85
N GLU A 608 7.41 -33.58 17.49
CA GLU A 608 7.20 -33.07 16.13
C GLU A 608 7.83 -31.67 15.95
N ALA A 609 8.71 -31.25 16.87
CA ALA A 609 9.28 -29.92 16.86
C ALA A 609 10.16 -29.69 15.62
N SER A 610 9.78 -28.67 14.84
CA SER A 610 10.59 -28.15 13.73
C SER A 610 11.75 -27.28 14.23
N SER A 611 12.63 -26.85 13.30
CA SER A 611 13.68 -25.86 13.59
C SER A 611 13.13 -24.54 14.16
N GLY A 612 12.00 -24.07 13.64
CA GLY A 612 11.32 -22.85 14.07
C GLY A 612 10.63 -23.04 15.42
N THR A 613 10.06 -24.22 15.67
CA THR A 613 9.52 -24.59 16.99
C THR A 613 10.65 -24.62 18.04
N SER A 614 11.79 -25.21 17.69
CA SER A 614 13.00 -25.23 18.52
C SER A 614 13.55 -23.83 18.79
N TRP A 615 13.47 -22.94 17.80
CA TRP A 615 13.86 -21.54 17.95
C TRP A 615 12.91 -20.79 18.90
N ILE A 616 11.59 -20.98 18.81
CA ILE A 616 10.65 -20.37 19.77
C ILE A 616 10.92 -20.88 21.19
N ALA A 617 11.12 -22.19 21.34
CA ALA A 617 11.47 -22.79 22.61
C ALA A 617 12.77 -22.18 23.18
N ALA A 618 13.79 -21.95 22.34
CA ALA A 618 15.00 -21.25 22.73
C ALA A 618 14.71 -19.81 23.20
N GLN A 619 13.81 -19.06 22.54
CA GLN A 619 13.43 -17.70 22.95
C GLN A 619 12.69 -17.67 24.28
N PHE A 620 11.85 -18.67 24.56
CA PHE A 620 11.18 -18.80 25.85
C PHE A 620 12.16 -19.09 26.97
N LEU A 621 13.08 -20.04 26.76
CA LEU A 621 14.15 -20.33 27.71
C LEU A 621 15.02 -19.09 27.94
N SER A 622 15.43 -18.40 26.87
CA SER A 622 16.26 -17.18 26.96
C SER A 622 15.60 -16.05 27.76
N ASN A 623 14.26 -15.98 27.75
CA ASN A 623 13.50 -14.98 28.50
C ASN A 623 12.78 -15.59 29.73
N ALA A 624 13.21 -16.76 30.21
CA ALA A 624 12.56 -17.49 31.30
C ALA A 624 12.33 -16.64 32.56
N ALA A 625 13.27 -15.73 32.85
CA ALA A 625 13.18 -14.81 33.99
C ALA A 625 12.01 -13.82 33.94
N TRP A 626 11.46 -13.56 32.75
CA TRP A 626 10.32 -12.65 32.54
C TRP A 626 9.01 -13.40 32.26
N ILE A 627 9.05 -14.74 32.18
CA ILE A 627 7.87 -15.57 31.98
C ILE A 627 7.25 -15.91 33.34
N PRO A 628 5.91 -15.83 33.49
CA PRO A 628 5.24 -16.12 34.76
C PRO A 628 5.49 -17.56 35.27
N ASP A 629 5.59 -17.71 36.59
CA ASP A 629 5.92 -18.98 37.27
C ASP A 629 4.99 -20.14 36.91
N ASN A 630 3.72 -19.86 36.60
CA ASN A 630 2.75 -20.88 36.21
C ASN A 630 3.09 -21.59 34.88
N LEU A 631 3.95 -21.01 34.04
CA LEU A 631 4.41 -21.58 32.78
C LEU A 631 5.78 -22.26 32.90
N HIS A 632 6.49 -22.14 34.03
CA HIS A 632 7.84 -22.72 34.17
C HIS A 632 7.85 -24.24 34.00
N ASN A 633 6.79 -24.93 34.43
CA ASN A 633 6.63 -26.36 34.22
C ASN A 633 6.49 -26.71 32.71
N ASP A 634 5.86 -25.87 31.89
CA ASP A 634 5.82 -26.05 30.43
C ASP A 634 7.17 -25.72 29.79
N LEU A 635 7.90 -24.72 30.30
CA LEU A 635 9.27 -24.43 29.85
C LEU A 635 10.19 -25.64 30.04
N ILE A 636 10.08 -26.33 31.18
CA ILE A 636 10.94 -27.49 31.45
C ILE A 636 10.47 -28.72 30.66
N LYS A 637 9.16 -29.02 30.65
CA LYS A 637 8.66 -30.25 30.01
C LYS A 637 8.59 -30.18 28.50
N TRP A 638 8.27 -29.02 27.95
CA TRP A 638 8.13 -28.85 26.51
C TRP A 638 9.25 -28.01 25.92
N SER A 639 9.53 -26.80 26.43
CA SER A 639 10.52 -25.93 25.75
C SER A 639 11.92 -26.53 25.76
N LEU A 640 12.35 -27.17 26.85
CA LEU A 640 13.64 -27.85 26.90
C LEU A 640 13.74 -28.97 25.86
N GLU A 641 12.74 -29.85 25.79
CA GLU A 641 12.74 -30.98 24.84
C GLU A 641 12.62 -30.50 23.38
N ALA A 642 11.74 -29.53 23.13
CA ALA A 642 11.56 -28.94 21.80
C ALA A 642 12.82 -28.22 21.34
N TRP A 643 13.50 -27.46 22.20
CA TRP A 643 14.76 -26.78 21.88
C TRP A 643 15.87 -27.78 21.54
N ILE A 644 16.00 -28.87 22.31
CA ILE A 644 17.03 -29.90 22.10
C ILE A 644 16.81 -30.69 20.79
N SER A 645 15.58 -30.74 20.26
CA SER A 645 15.28 -31.44 19.01
C SER A 645 16.10 -30.90 17.83
N SER A 646 16.12 -29.57 17.64
CA SER A 646 16.88 -28.87 16.59
C SER A 646 17.36 -27.49 17.09
N PRO A 647 18.38 -27.43 17.96
CA PRO A 647 18.79 -26.18 18.61
C PRO A 647 19.30 -25.16 17.59
N PRO A 648 18.95 -23.86 17.72
CA PRO A 648 19.50 -22.82 16.87
C PRO A 648 20.98 -22.59 17.21
N LYS A 649 21.78 -22.19 16.22
CA LYS A 649 23.24 -21.98 16.37
C LYS A 649 23.59 -21.07 17.56
N LYS A 650 22.81 -19.99 17.75
CA LYS A 650 22.92 -19.08 18.88
C LYS A 650 22.04 -19.53 20.05
N SER A 651 22.59 -20.43 20.85
CA SER A 651 21.85 -21.12 21.91
C SER A 651 22.33 -20.79 23.33
N LEU A 652 23.37 -19.93 23.49
CA LEU A 652 23.86 -19.54 24.82
C LEU A 652 22.80 -18.88 25.71
N PRO A 653 21.97 -17.95 25.23
CA PRO A 653 20.97 -17.32 26.08
C PRO A 653 19.92 -18.33 26.57
N ALA A 654 19.55 -19.31 25.74
CA ALA A 654 18.64 -20.38 26.11
C ALA A 654 19.25 -21.26 27.21
N LEU A 655 20.53 -21.63 27.07
CA LEU A 655 21.27 -22.38 28.08
C LEU A 655 21.36 -21.62 29.42
N GLN A 656 21.62 -20.31 29.39
CA GLN A 656 21.58 -19.44 30.58
C GLN A 656 20.19 -19.43 31.23
N GLY A 657 19.14 -19.38 30.41
CA GLY A 657 17.76 -19.47 30.85
C GLY A 657 17.42 -20.80 31.53
N VAL A 658 17.87 -21.92 30.95
CA VAL A 658 17.76 -23.24 31.57
C VAL A 658 18.47 -23.26 32.91
N TYR A 659 19.73 -22.81 32.97
CA TYR A 659 20.48 -22.73 34.22
C TYR A 659 19.76 -21.88 35.28
N TRP A 660 19.20 -20.74 34.88
CA TRP A 660 18.42 -19.87 35.76
C TRP A 660 17.15 -20.55 36.30
N LEU A 661 16.44 -21.35 35.48
CA LEU A 661 15.24 -22.11 35.87
C LEU A 661 15.52 -23.18 36.93
N PHE A 662 16.72 -23.76 36.90
CA PHE A 662 17.16 -24.81 37.82
C PHE A 662 18.01 -24.30 39.00
N SER A 663 18.40 -23.03 39.00
CA SER A 663 19.17 -22.43 40.09
C SER A 663 18.42 -22.43 41.45
N SER A 664 19.18 -22.60 42.53
CA SER A 664 18.75 -22.92 43.89
C SER A 664 17.49 -22.18 44.36
N GLY A 665 16.41 -22.94 44.55
CA GLY A 665 15.17 -22.49 45.22
C GLY A 665 13.93 -22.35 44.33
N ARG A 666 14.03 -22.54 43.01
CA ARG A 666 12.89 -22.35 42.08
C ARG A 666 12.19 -23.63 41.63
N ASN A 667 12.90 -24.75 41.51
CA ASN A 667 12.33 -26.05 41.16
C ASN A 667 13.10 -27.20 41.82
N SER A 668 12.68 -27.64 43.00
CA SER A 668 13.37 -28.68 43.78
C SER A 668 13.04 -30.14 43.39
N ASN A 669 12.22 -30.35 42.36
CA ASN A 669 11.65 -31.67 42.04
C ASN A 669 12.17 -32.30 40.72
N GLU A 670 12.96 -31.59 39.90
CA GLU A 670 13.47 -32.11 38.62
C GLU A 670 15.01 -31.96 38.54
N ASP A 671 15.70 -33.05 38.20
CA ASP A 671 17.16 -33.17 38.23
C ASP A 671 17.82 -32.34 37.12
N PHE A 672 18.38 -31.18 37.48
CA PHE A 672 19.19 -30.35 36.60
C PHE A 672 20.31 -31.14 35.91
N SER A 673 20.92 -32.09 36.61
CA SER A 673 21.95 -33.00 36.08
C SER A 673 21.45 -33.79 34.87
N ARG A 674 20.21 -34.31 34.93
CA ARG A 674 19.60 -35.06 33.82
C ARG A 674 19.32 -34.17 32.62
N ALA A 675 18.91 -32.93 32.85
CA ALA A 675 18.73 -31.95 31.78
C ALA A 675 20.08 -31.60 31.11
N LEU A 676 21.13 -31.38 31.91
CA LEU A 676 22.49 -31.13 31.41
C LEU A 676 23.04 -32.30 30.59
N GLU A 677 22.89 -33.54 31.06
CA GLU A 677 23.32 -34.74 30.32
C GLU A 677 22.68 -34.81 28.93
N LYS A 678 21.38 -34.51 28.83
CA LYS A 678 20.67 -34.46 27.54
C LYS A 678 21.24 -33.37 26.62
N ILE A 679 21.50 -32.19 27.16
CA ILE A 679 22.07 -31.06 26.39
C ILE A 679 23.48 -31.40 25.92
N LEU A 680 24.33 -31.97 26.78
CA LEU A 680 25.68 -32.41 26.43
C LEU A 680 25.66 -33.49 25.34
N PHE A 681 24.81 -34.50 25.49
CA PHE A 681 24.65 -35.55 24.48
C PHE A 681 24.23 -34.97 23.13
N LYS A 682 23.28 -34.03 23.10
CA LYS A 682 22.90 -33.36 21.86
C LYS A 682 24.04 -32.52 21.29
N ALA A 683 24.75 -31.77 22.15
CA ALA A 683 25.85 -30.89 21.74
C ALA A 683 26.96 -31.63 21.00
N GLN A 684 27.21 -32.90 21.36
CA GLN A 684 28.20 -33.75 20.67
C GLN A 684 27.94 -33.89 19.17
N SER A 685 26.67 -33.93 18.75
CA SER A 685 26.24 -34.11 17.36
C SER A 685 26.24 -32.83 16.51
N LEU A 686 26.46 -31.67 17.13
CA LEU A 686 26.36 -30.36 16.47
C LEU A 686 27.67 -29.95 15.79
N SER A 687 27.59 -28.97 14.89
CA SER A 687 28.75 -28.44 14.18
C SER A 687 29.71 -27.70 15.12
N LYS A 688 31.01 -27.65 14.75
CA LYS A 688 32.06 -26.96 15.54
C LYS A 688 31.75 -25.49 15.82
N ASN A 689 31.03 -24.83 14.91
CA ASN A 689 30.65 -23.42 15.00
C ASN A 689 29.34 -23.20 15.77
N HIS A 690 28.78 -24.21 16.42
CA HIS A 690 27.54 -24.10 17.21
C HIS A 690 27.86 -23.79 18.67
N ASP A 691 27.11 -22.87 19.30
CA ASP A 691 27.38 -22.41 20.66
C ASP A 691 27.40 -23.52 21.71
N LEU A 692 26.40 -24.42 21.69
CA LEU A 692 26.37 -25.60 22.57
C LEU A 692 27.58 -26.53 22.39
N LYS A 693 28.14 -26.63 21.17
CA LYS A 693 29.34 -27.44 20.93
C LYS A 693 30.57 -26.79 21.56
N ILE A 694 30.68 -25.46 21.46
CA ILE A 694 31.76 -24.69 22.07
C ILE A 694 31.68 -24.77 23.60
N TRP A 695 30.47 -24.68 24.17
CA TRP A 695 30.23 -24.90 25.59
C TRP A 695 30.57 -26.33 26.03
N GLU A 696 30.18 -27.35 25.25
CA GLU A 696 30.53 -28.75 25.53
C GLU A 696 32.04 -29.00 25.54
N SER A 697 32.79 -28.40 24.60
CA SER A 697 34.26 -28.45 24.63
C SER A 697 34.85 -27.85 25.91
N LEU A 698 34.29 -26.74 26.41
CA LEU A 698 34.70 -26.14 27.69
C LEU A 698 34.40 -27.06 28.87
N VAL A 699 33.20 -27.66 28.91
CA VAL A 699 32.78 -28.58 29.98
C VAL A 699 33.66 -29.83 30.01
N ASN A 700 33.90 -30.47 28.86
CA ASN A 700 34.77 -31.64 28.78
C ASN A 700 36.23 -31.31 29.13
N TYR A 701 36.72 -30.11 28.80
CA TYR A 701 38.05 -29.68 29.24
C TYR A 701 38.14 -29.63 30.77
N SER A 702 37.14 -29.01 31.42
CA SER A 702 37.13 -28.82 32.86
C SER A 702 36.86 -30.10 33.66
N ILE A 703 36.09 -31.06 33.11
CA ILE A 703 35.72 -32.31 33.81
C ILE A 703 36.67 -33.46 33.43
N ASP A 704 36.92 -33.67 32.14
CA ASP A 704 37.65 -34.84 31.63
C ASP A 704 39.14 -34.57 31.37
N GLY A 705 39.58 -33.30 31.48
CA GLY A 705 40.98 -32.91 31.25
C GLY A 705 41.45 -33.03 29.79
N ARG A 706 40.52 -33.12 28.83
CA ARG A 706 40.82 -33.26 27.40
C ARG A 706 41.48 -32.00 26.86
N GLU A 707 42.71 -32.08 26.34
CA GLU A 707 43.35 -30.91 25.72
C GLU A 707 42.54 -30.25 24.60
N LEU A 708 42.38 -28.92 24.70
CA LEU A 708 41.72 -28.09 23.68
C LEU A 708 42.67 -27.76 22.53
N SER A 709 42.17 -27.91 21.30
CA SER A 709 42.84 -27.46 20.08
C SER A 709 42.87 -25.93 19.97
N LYS A 710 43.76 -25.38 19.13
CA LYS A 710 43.86 -23.92 18.88
C LYS A 710 42.55 -23.35 18.33
N GLU A 711 41.86 -24.09 17.46
CA GLU A 711 40.55 -23.71 16.92
C GLU A 711 39.47 -23.63 18.01
N GLU A 712 39.41 -24.62 18.90
CA GLU A 712 38.45 -24.65 20.01
C GLU A 712 38.70 -23.51 21.01
N LEU A 713 39.97 -23.21 21.32
CA LEU A 713 40.34 -22.09 22.19
C LEU A 713 39.92 -20.74 21.59
N ASN A 714 40.09 -20.55 20.28
CA ASN A 714 39.63 -19.33 19.60
C ASN A 714 38.10 -19.21 19.67
N HIS A 715 37.37 -20.30 19.42
CA HIS A 715 35.91 -20.29 19.51
C HIS A 715 35.39 -20.00 20.94
N ILE A 716 36.04 -20.54 21.97
CA ILE A 716 35.69 -20.29 23.37
C ILE A 716 35.90 -18.81 23.71
N THR A 717 37.06 -18.25 23.38
CA THR A 717 37.43 -16.88 23.74
C THR A 717 36.65 -15.82 22.96
N GLU A 718 36.27 -16.10 21.71
CA GLU A 718 35.51 -15.16 20.87
C GLU A 718 34.00 -15.19 21.15
N ARG A 719 33.42 -16.33 21.52
CA ARG A 719 31.94 -16.49 21.59
C ARG A 719 31.36 -16.71 22.97
N LEU A 720 32.08 -17.34 23.89
CA LEU A 720 31.54 -17.60 25.23
C LEU A 720 31.71 -16.36 26.14
N PRO A 721 30.77 -16.12 27.07
CA PRO A 721 30.91 -15.07 28.08
C PRO A 721 32.22 -15.20 28.86
N TYR A 722 32.87 -14.07 29.15
CA TYR A 722 34.14 -14.04 29.88
C TYR A 722 34.09 -14.77 31.22
N ASP A 723 32.99 -14.64 31.96
CA ASP A 723 32.82 -15.32 33.25
C ASP A 723 32.80 -16.85 33.14
N TRP A 724 32.47 -17.40 31.97
CA TRP A 724 32.35 -18.84 31.82
C TRP A 724 33.71 -19.53 31.72
N TRP A 725 34.66 -18.90 31.03
CA TRP A 725 36.00 -19.44 30.86
C TRP A 725 37.04 -18.74 31.75
N ALA A 726 36.64 -17.74 32.54
CA ALA A 726 37.51 -17.10 33.51
C ALA A 726 38.29 -18.08 34.42
N PRO A 727 37.70 -19.17 34.96
CA PRO A 727 38.44 -20.13 35.79
C PRO A 727 39.68 -20.75 35.12
N ILE A 728 39.66 -20.88 33.80
CA ILE A 728 40.77 -21.44 33.00
C ILE A 728 41.57 -20.34 32.28
N SER A 729 41.27 -19.05 32.52
CA SER A 729 41.90 -17.94 31.81
C SER A 729 43.41 -17.84 32.06
N SER A 730 43.86 -18.11 33.28
CA SER A 730 45.29 -18.21 33.64
C SER A 730 46.01 -19.28 32.82
N GLU A 731 45.39 -20.44 32.62
CA GLU A 731 45.95 -21.56 31.85
C GLU A 731 45.99 -21.25 30.35
N ILE A 732 44.93 -20.66 29.82
CA ILE A 732 44.87 -20.20 28.43
C ILE A 732 45.99 -19.18 28.17
N LEU A 733 46.13 -18.16 29.05
CA LEU A 733 47.16 -17.14 28.89
C LEU A 733 48.57 -17.74 28.97
N LEU A 734 48.81 -18.65 29.91
CA LEU A 734 50.09 -19.35 30.05
C LEU A 734 50.42 -20.15 28.79
N LYS A 735 49.47 -20.94 28.27
CA LYS A 735 49.63 -21.73 27.03
C LYS A 735 49.94 -20.83 25.83
N MET A 736 49.26 -19.70 25.70
CA MET A 736 49.45 -18.75 24.60
C MET A 736 50.77 -17.96 24.69
N LEU A 737 51.24 -17.64 25.90
CA LEU A 737 52.54 -16.97 26.11
C LEU A 737 53.73 -17.92 25.90
N SER A 738 53.52 -19.22 26.12
CA SER A 738 54.56 -20.25 26.00
C SER A 738 54.85 -20.62 24.53
N ASN A 739 53.86 -20.48 23.65
CA ASN A 739 54.02 -20.76 22.22
C ASN A 739 54.38 -19.50 21.41
N ASP A 740 55.46 -19.56 20.63
CA ASP A 740 55.91 -18.44 19.77
C ASP A 740 54.95 -18.18 18.59
N GLU A 741 54.20 -19.20 18.13
CA GLU A 741 53.26 -19.12 17.00
C GLU A 741 51.91 -18.49 17.36
N SER A 742 51.68 -18.15 18.64
CA SER A 742 50.47 -17.47 19.11
C SER A 742 50.66 -15.96 19.35
N ASN A 743 51.85 -15.41 19.07
CA ASN A 743 52.11 -13.97 19.22
C ASN A 743 51.13 -13.11 18.40
N ASP A 744 50.90 -13.47 17.14
CA ASP A 744 50.03 -12.68 16.25
C ASP A 744 48.58 -12.68 16.76
N TRP A 745 48.11 -13.81 17.29
CA TRP A 745 46.79 -13.92 17.91
C TRP A 745 46.68 -13.11 19.21
N LEU A 746 47.70 -13.22 20.08
CA LEU A 746 47.75 -12.53 21.37
C LEU A 746 47.76 -11.00 21.23
N PHE A 747 48.44 -10.48 20.19
CA PHE A 747 48.50 -9.05 19.93
C PHE A 747 47.38 -8.55 19.02
N SER A 748 46.67 -9.41 18.30
CA SER A 748 45.49 -8.99 17.50
C SER A 748 44.18 -9.02 18.31
N SER A 749 44.10 -9.83 19.37
CA SER A 749 42.88 -10.02 20.16
C SER A 749 42.94 -9.23 21.47
N SER A 750 42.06 -8.22 21.61
CA SER A 750 41.97 -7.40 22.83
C SER A 750 41.00 -8.04 23.84
N PHE A 751 41.53 -8.77 24.82
CA PHE A 751 40.75 -9.33 25.93
C PHE A 751 41.04 -8.59 27.24
N PRO A 752 40.06 -8.43 28.15
CA PRO A 752 40.25 -7.77 29.44
C PRO A 752 41.01 -8.66 30.43
N TRP A 753 42.27 -8.99 30.11
CA TRP A 753 43.15 -9.86 30.88
C TRP A 753 43.25 -9.50 32.37
N PRO A 754 43.31 -8.20 32.77
CA PRO A 754 43.25 -7.85 34.19
C PRO A 754 42.00 -8.37 34.90
N ALA A 755 40.81 -8.31 34.29
CA ALA A 755 39.56 -8.77 34.89
C ALA A 755 39.40 -10.30 34.87
N LEU A 756 40.02 -10.96 33.89
CA LEU A 756 39.97 -12.41 33.71
C LEU A 756 40.89 -13.14 34.69
N VAL A 757 42.17 -12.72 34.76
CA VAL A 757 43.22 -13.45 35.48
C VAL A 757 43.31 -13.01 36.95
N LEU A 758 43.07 -11.73 37.26
CA LEU A 758 43.12 -11.21 38.63
C LEU A 758 41.80 -11.45 39.37
N ARG A 759 41.49 -12.73 39.60
CA ARG A 759 40.34 -13.19 40.39
C ARG A 759 40.77 -13.87 41.69
N PRO A 760 40.00 -13.73 42.78
CA PRO A 760 40.32 -14.36 44.05
C PRO A 760 40.27 -15.89 43.93
N ILE A 761 41.11 -16.55 44.72
CA ILE A 761 41.13 -18.02 44.82
C ILE A 761 39.79 -18.49 45.36
N GLY A 762 39.19 -19.49 44.70
CA GLY A 762 37.92 -20.06 45.14
C GLY A 762 36.68 -19.35 44.59
N GLU A 763 36.82 -18.35 43.70
CA GLU A 763 35.67 -17.74 43.04
C GLU A 763 34.94 -18.76 42.17
N SER A 764 33.65 -18.99 42.43
CA SER A 764 32.82 -19.95 41.70
C SER A 764 32.61 -19.54 40.25
N SER A 765 32.64 -20.51 39.35
CA SER A 765 32.28 -20.34 37.96
C SER A 765 30.80 -20.03 37.79
N ASN A 766 30.47 -19.18 36.82
CA ASN A 766 29.10 -18.90 36.39
C ASN A 766 28.68 -19.78 35.19
N THR A 767 29.51 -20.74 34.79
CA THR A 767 29.22 -21.64 33.66
C THR A 767 28.16 -22.66 34.03
N PRO A 768 27.08 -22.77 33.23
CA PRO A 768 26.09 -23.84 33.40
C PRO A 768 26.76 -25.23 33.43
N GLY A 769 26.49 -25.99 34.49
CA GLY A 769 27.03 -27.34 34.68
C GLY A 769 28.42 -27.44 35.32
N LEU A 770 29.08 -26.32 35.61
CA LEU A 770 30.42 -26.30 36.25
C LEU A 770 30.40 -25.51 37.58
N GLU A 771 29.38 -25.69 38.40
CA GLU A 771 29.22 -24.97 39.68
C GLU A 771 30.37 -25.23 40.67
N ASN A 772 30.98 -26.42 40.59
CA ASN A 772 32.11 -26.81 41.44
C ASN A 772 33.46 -26.28 40.93
N LEU A 773 33.52 -25.69 39.74
CA LEU A 773 34.75 -25.15 39.19
C LEU A 773 35.03 -23.80 39.83
N SER A 774 36.15 -23.70 40.53
CA SER A 774 36.59 -22.46 41.17
C SER A 774 37.83 -21.89 40.50
N HIS A 775 37.93 -20.56 40.44
CA HIS A 775 39.10 -19.89 39.91
C HIS A 775 40.36 -20.20 40.76
N PRO A 776 41.47 -20.65 40.16
CA PRO A 776 42.69 -21.05 40.88
C PRO A 776 43.51 -19.85 41.40
N GLY A 777 43.17 -18.64 40.96
CA GLY A 777 43.93 -17.42 41.24
C GLY A 777 44.91 -17.08 40.10
N PHE A 778 45.64 -15.99 40.26
CA PHE A 778 46.68 -15.60 39.31
C PHE A 778 47.87 -16.58 39.38
N ASN A 779 48.28 -17.15 38.23
CA ASN A 779 49.43 -18.05 38.18
C ASN A 779 50.74 -17.23 38.08
N PRO A 780 51.68 -17.34 39.05
CA PRO A 780 52.93 -16.58 39.05
C PRO A 780 53.85 -16.85 37.85
N GLU A 781 53.73 -18.01 37.19
CA GLU A 781 54.54 -18.35 36.00
C GLU A 781 54.23 -17.47 34.78
N ILE A 782 53.09 -16.79 34.77
CA ILE A 782 52.69 -15.85 33.71
C ILE A 782 53.60 -14.62 33.70
N TYR A 783 54.06 -14.15 34.86
CA TYR A 783 54.86 -12.93 34.98
C TYR A 783 56.18 -12.94 34.18
N PRO A 784 57.10 -13.92 34.34
CA PRO A 784 58.36 -13.94 33.58
C PRO A 784 58.12 -14.06 32.07
N LEU A 785 57.05 -14.75 31.64
CA LEU A 785 56.66 -14.86 30.24
C LEU A 785 56.14 -13.53 29.69
N LEU A 786 55.29 -12.81 30.43
CA LEU A 786 54.82 -11.47 30.07
C LEU A 786 55.99 -10.50 29.93
N VAL A 787 56.93 -10.49 30.88
CA VAL A 787 58.12 -9.63 30.82
C VAL A 787 58.96 -9.94 29.59
N ARG A 788 59.25 -11.23 29.32
CA ARG A 788 60.01 -11.66 28.14
C ARG A 788 59.35 -11.21 26.83
N ARG A 789 58.02 -11.26 26.75
CA ARG A 789 57.24 -10.95 25.53
C ARG A 789 57.05 -9.46 25.30
N LEU A 790 56.83 -8.68 26.36
CA LEU A 790 56.39 -7.28 26.28
C LEU A 790 57.52 -6.27 26.48
N ARG A 791 58.52 -6.55 27.34
CA ARG A 791 59.52 -5.55 27.75
C ARG A 791 60.40 -5.05 26.60
N GLY A 792 60.80 -5.93 25.67
CA GLY A 792 61.59 -5.53 24.49
C GLY A 792 60.81 -4.74 23.43
N ARG A 793 59.47 -4.88 23.40
CA ARG A 793 58.59 -4.21 22.42
C ARG A 793 57.97 -2.91 22.96
N ARG A 794 57.90 -2.75 24.29
CA ARG A 794 57.50 -1.52 25.01
C ARG A 794 58.33 -0.29 24.62
N VAL A 795 59.63 -0.47 24.43
CA VAL A 795 60.61 0.62 24.22
C VAL A 795 60.62 1.11 22.76
N ARG A 796 60.03 0.37 21.83
CA ARG A 796 60.10 0.64 20.38
C ARG A 796 58.80 1.18 19.75
N GLU A 797 57.75 1.47 20.54
CA GLU A 797 56.43 1.93 20.03
C GLU A 797 55.83 1.05 18.91
N THR A 798 56.04 -0.27 18.97
CA THR A 798 55.64 -1.22 17.88
C THR A 798 54.48 -2.14 18.26
N LEU A 799 53.85 -1.94 19.42
CA LEU A 799 52.72 -2.76 19.88
C LEU A 799 51.39 -2.13 19.45
N PRO A 800 50.43 -2.91 18.94
CA PRO A 800 49.09 -2.42 18.64
C PRO A 800 48.31 -2.11 19.94
N SER A 801 47.32 -1.23 19.87
CA SER A 801 46.46 -0.89 21.02
C SER A 801 45.68 -2.09 21.57
N SER A 802 45.46 -3.13 20.79
CA SER A 802 44.91 -4.42 21.25
C SER A 802 45.77 -5.13 22.29
N ALA A 803 47.05 -4.77 22.43
CA ALA A 803 47.95 -5.29 23.46
C ALA A 803 47.87 -4.52 24.79
N ASP A 804 47.15 -3.40 24.86
CA ASP A 804 47.01 -2.56 26.06
C ASP A 804 46.51 -3.32 27.30
N PRO A 805 45.55 -4.27 27.22
CA PRO A 805 45.14 -5.04 28.40
C PRO A 805 46.26 -5.90 29.01
N LEU A 806 47.18 -6.41 28.18
CA LEU A 806 48.34 -7.19 28.65
C LEU A 806 49.38 -6.29 29.31
N LEU A 807 49.55 -5.07 28.80
CA LEU A 807 50.41 -4.05 29.41
C LEU A 807 49.84 -3.59 30.76
N ASP A 808 48.53 -3.42 30.85
CA ASP A 808 47.84 -3.08 32.09
C ASP A 808 47.94 -4.22 33.13
N LEU A 809 47.82 -5.49 32.70
CA LEU A 809 48.05 -6.63 33.57
C LEU A 809 49.50 -6.66 34.07
N LEU A 810 50.49 -6.43 33.20
CA LEU A 810 51.89 -6.36 33.58
C LEU A 810 52.16 -5.23 34.59
N ASP A 811 51.66 -4.02 34.33
CA ASP A 811 51.80 -2.86 35.23
C ASP A 811 51.13 -3.10 36.59
N ALA A 812 49.96 -3.76 36.59
CA ALA A 812 49.25 -4.14 37.81
C ALA A 812 50.10 -5.09 38.68
N ILE A 813 50.70 -6.12 38.06
CA ILE A 813 51.55 -7.10 38.73
C ILE A 813 52.85 -6.45 39.21
N GLU A 814 53.55 -5.68 38.37
CA GLU A 814 54.78 -4.97 38.76
C GLU A 814 54.52 -3.99 39.91
N SER A 815 53.38 -3.30 39.95
CA SER A 815 53.00 -2.43 41.07
C SER A 815 52.74 -3.22 42.36
N SER A 816 52.15 -4.41 42.25
CA SER A 816 51.94 -5.30 43.40
C SER A 816 53.27 -5.81 43.97
N ILE A 817 54.16 -6.32 43.10
CA ILE A 817 55.48 -6.83 43.49
C ILE A 817 56.31 -5.73 44.15
N ASN A 818 56.34 -4.53 43.55
CA ASN A 818 57.12 -3.40 44.08
C ASN A 818 56.45 -2.70 45.28
N SER A 819 55.26 -3.15 45.71
CA SER A 819 54.46 -2.49 46.75
C SER A 819 54.23 -0.99 46.52
N SER A 820 54.14 -0.57 45.25
CA SER A 820 53.90 0.82 44.84
C SER A 820 52.42 1.05 44.50
N PRO A 821 51.93 2.31 44.60
CA PRO A 821 50.58 2.63 44.11
C PRO A 821 50.50 2.34 42.60
N PRO A 822 49.41 1.72 42.12
CA PRO A 822 49.28 1.35 40.72
C PRO A 822 49.21 2.59 39.83
N LEU A 823 49.83 2.50 38.66
CA LEU A 823 49.74 3.50 37.60
C LEU A 823 48.35 3.48 36.94
N PRO A 824 47.89 4.60 36.37
CA PRO A 824 46.65 4.60 35.59
C PRO A 824 46.80 3.69 34.37
N GLY A 825 45.90 2.72 34.24
CA GLY A 825 45.87 1.79 33.11
C GLY A 825 45.44 2.46 31.81
N ARG A 826 45.82 1.85 30.68
CA ARG A 826 45.48 2.27 29.31
C ARG A 826 44.06 1.91 28.92
N THR A 827 43.60 0.73 29.35
CA THR A 827 42.24 0.22 29.07
C THR A 827 41.21 0.68 30.10
N HIS A 828 41.65 0.82 31.35
CA HIS A 828 40.85 1.32 32.44
C HIS A 828 41.77 1.99 33.47
N SER A 829 41.45 3.21 33.88
CA SER A 829 42.30 4.01 34.79
C SER A 829 42.63 3.29 36.10
N LEU A 830 41.70 2.49 36.62
CA LEU A 830 41.83 1.73 37.86
C LEU A 830 42.25 0.25 37.69
N SER A 831 42.65 -0.21 36.50
CA SER A 831 42.95 -1.64 36.27
C SER A 831 44.01 -2.21 37.21
N GLY A 832 45.03 -1.42 37.56
CA GLY A 832 46.11 -1.81 38.47
C GLY A 832 45.67 -2.10 39.91
N TRP A 833 44.49 -1.62 40.33
CA TRP A 833 43.96 -1.90 41.67
C TRP A 833 43.49 -3.36 41.83
N LEU A 834 43.13 -4.06 40.74
CA LEU A 834 42.70 -5.46 40.79
C LEU A 834 43.77 -6.42 41.33
N ALA A 835 45.06 -6.05 41.18
CA ALA A 835 46.19 -6.79 41.71
C ALA A 835 46.59 -6.38 43.14
N GLN A 836 45.94 -5.38 43.73
CA GLN A 836 46.28 -4.86 45.07
C GLN A 836 45.34 -5.43 46.15
N PRO A 837 45.81 -5.54 47.41
CA PRO A 837 44.96 -5.91 48.54
C PRO A 837 43.81 -4.91 48.73
N ILE A 838 42.62 -5.44 49.03
CA ILE A 838 41.37 -4.68 49.10
C ILE A 838 41.41 -3.58 50.17
N GLU A 839 42.22 -3.76 51.21
CA GLU A 839 42.41 -2.82 52.33
C GLU A 839 43.13 -1.55 51.89
N LYS A 840 43.91 -1.60 50.79
CA LYS A 840 44.64 -0.44 50.26
C LYS A 840 43.83 0.35 49.22
N TRP A 841 42.65 -0.12 48.84
CA TRP A 841 41.85 0.53 47.80
C TRP A 841 41.25 1.86 48.31
N PRO A 842 41.41 2.97 47.57
CA PRO A 842 40.74 4.21 47.88
C PRO A 842 39.24 4.11 47.55
N ASN A 843 38.43 5.02 48.11
CA ASN A 843 37.02 5.12 47.76
C ASN A 843 36.87 5.69 46.34
N PHE A 844 36.58 4.82 45.38
CA PHE A 844 36.33 5.21 43.99
C PHE A 844 34.92 5.79 43.82
N SER A 845 34.76 6.82 42.99
CA SER A 845 33.44 7.28 42.59
C SER A 845 32.85 6.35 41.52
N SER A 846 31.52 6.24 41.48
CA SER A 846 30.83 5.44 40.46
C SER A 846 31.19 5.87 39.03
N GLN A 847 31.39 7.17 38.80
CA GLN A 847 31.76 7.72 37.50
C GLN A 847 33.13 7.20 37.01
N ILE A 848 34.11 7.07 37.90
CA ILE A 848 35.45 6.59 37.55
C ILE A 848 35.45 5.07 37.33
N ILE A 849 34.64 4.33 38.07
CA ILE A 849 34.50 2.87 37.94
C ILE A 849 33.92 2.48 36.56
N PHE A 850 33.03 3.28 35.99
CA PHE A 850 32.45 3.01 34.67
C PHE A 850 33.23 3.68 33.51
N GLN A 851 34.37 4.32 33.80
CA GLN A 851 35.19 5.00 32.80
C GLN A 851 36.35 4.09 32.32
N GLY A 852 36.07 3.30 31.28
CA GLY A 852 37.03 2.41 30.64
C GLY A 852 36.39 1.07 30.28
N ASP A 853 37.18 0.00 30.36
CA ASP A 853 36.69 -1.38 30.15
C ASP A 853 35.59 -1.78 31.17
N PRO A 854 34.41 -2.24 30.71
CA PRO A 854 33.27 -2.55 31.58
C PRO A 854 33.49 -3.79 32.46
N MET A 855 34.28 -4.77 32.01
CA MET A 855 34.56 -5.98 32.78
C MET A 855 35.47 -5.66 33.96
N ILE A 856 36.45 -4.76 33.77
CA ILE A 856 37.27 -4.24 34.87
C ILE A 856 36.39 -3.44 35.86
N GLY A 857 35.49 -2.59 35.34
CA GLY A 857 34.55 -1.82 36.15
C GLY A 857 33.65 -2.68 37.05
N GLU A 858 33.09 -3.77 36.53
CA GLU A 858 32.23 -4.70 37.28
C GLU A 858 32.96 -5.34 38.48
N ARG A 859 34.23 -5.71 38.27
CA ARG A 859 35.10 -6.27 39.32
C ARG A 859 35.40 -5.26 40.42
N LEU A 860 35.70 -4.02 40.03
CA LEU A 860 35.96 -2.91 40.94
C LEU A 860 34.71 -2.59 41.78
N LEU A 861 33.53 -2.57 41.16
CA LEU A 861 32.25 -2.35 41.84
C LEU A 861 31.95 -3.47 42.85
N SER A 862 32.24 -4.71 42.48
CA SER A 862 32.08 -5.89 43.35
C SER A 862 33.16 -5.99 44.44
N ARG A 863 34.15 -5.09 44.44
CA ARG A 863 35.35 -5.10 45.29
C ARG A 863 36.04 -6.48 45.34
N LYS A 864 36.15 -7.15 44.18
CA LYS A 864 36.84 -8.44 44.09
C LYS A 864 38.24 -8.25 43.51
N THR A 865 39.26 -8.77 44.22
CA THR A 865 40.68 -8.61 43.84
C THR A 865 41.31 -9.98 43.56
N GLY A 866 42.30 -10.02 42.68
CA GLY A 866 43.11 -11.22 42.41
C GLY A 866 44.32 -11.35 43.34
N PHE A 867 44.48 -10.42 44.29
CA PHE A 867 45.62 -10.40 45.20
C PHE A 867 45.59 -11.59 46.16
N HIS A 868 46.70 -12.31 46.23
CA HIS A 868 46.93 -13.39 47.18
C HIS A 868 48.43 -13.51 47.45
N GLU A 869 48.81 -14.17 48.55
CA GLU A 869 50.19 -14.18 49.07
C GLU A 869 51.23 -14.66 48.04
N ASN A 870 50.85 -15.54 47.11
CA ASN A 870 51.76 -16.05 46.08
C ASN A 870 52.19 -14.98 45.07
N ILE A 871 51.44 -13.88 44.87
CA ILE A 871 51.86 -12.77 43.99
C ILE A 871 53.08 -12.05 44.58
N ASN A 872 53.17 -11.95 45.92
CA ASN A 872 54.33 -11.39 46.60
C ASN A 872 55.54 -12.34 46.61
N SER A 873 55.34 -13.63 46.35
CA SER A 873 56.40 -14.63 46.27
C SER A 873 57.14 -14.66 44.93
N ILE A 874 56.69 -13.86 43.96
CA ILE A 874 57.35 -13.69 42.66
C ILE A 874 58.64 -12.89 42.87
N ASN A 875 59.77 -13.59 42.98
CA ASN A 875 61.09 -12.96 43.04
C ASN A 875 61.41 -12.29 41.69
N LEU A 876 61.80 -11.02 41.74
CA LEU A 876 62.25 -10.22 40.58
C LEU A 876 63.55 -10.74 39.97
#